data_AF-A0A0N0NES3-F1
#
_entry.id   AF-A0A0N0NES3-F1
#
_cell.length_a   1.000
_cell.length_b   1.000
_cell.length_c   1.000
_cell.angle_alpha   90.00
_cell.angle_beta   90.00
_cell.angle_gamma   90.00
#
_symmetry.space_group_name_H-M   'P 1'
#
loop_
_entity.id
_entity.type
_entity.pdbx_description
1 polymer ?
#
loop_
_entity_poly.entity_id
_entity_poly.type
_entity_poly.pdbx_seq_one_letter_code
_entity_poly.pdbx_strand_id
1 'polypeptide(L)'
;MDTLLQIPALGDAEELTCDVLVIGGGTAGTMAALTAAEHGADVLLLEKAHVRHSGALAMGMDGVNNAVIPGRAEPDDYVAEITRANDGIVDQSTVRQTATRGFAMVQRLESYGVKFEKDEHGDYAVRQVHRSGSYVLPMPEGKDVKKVLYRQLRRREMRERIRIENRVMPVRVLTSPEDGRAIGAVGFNTRTGQFVTVRAGGVVLATGACGRLGLPASGYLYGTYENPTNAGDGYAMAYHAGAELTGIECFQINPLIKDYNGPACAYVANPFGGYQVNRHGERFVDSDYWSGQMMAEFAAEVASDRGPVYLKLSHLPEESISALESILHSTERPTRGTFHSGRGHDYRTHDIEMHISEIGLCGGHSASGVRVDEHARTTVPRLYAAGDLACVPHNYMIGAFVFGDLAGSDAARYKAYDGELPADQLREAHELIYRPLRNPEGPPQPQVEYKLRRFVNDYVAPPKSGARLSLALESFERMRDDIAEMGARTPHELMRCAEVSFIRDCAEMAARASLARTESRWGLYHDRLDHPRRDDDSWFHHLDLHKSPSGAMEFTARPVAPYLVPVDEFAPVGGPSRPLGEVHPEDVATAGSRDVAPLATGAEAAAPQVTDSSAPPTPEPALDRSSPQSAVRLLELVALAEAEPELDSLLPYLTDAVPAVRREAVAVLTETVPSGTGPALAETLRDPSAEVRAAAAASLRELVETLPAEPDLRDGLAAALAEPDPVVRAAALDVLRALRLGDAALFAGSLTDADIAVRIEAVRALVSVDAAEELARAATADPSREVRVTIAKSLATVAAGRLNETPPADADPSAALSSGSSSSSSSSSSSDAGVSVEHDAVHAALVGLVDDPDALVRAAAYGALGTTGCPVPLAARAVTALADPAWQVRAGAATALSVAHPDTALPVLAKTLADPNADVRKAAVLALTRHRSSEAARAALATATTDSDADVRAYATRAL
;
A
#
# COMPACT_ATOMS: atom_id res chain seq x y z
N MET A 1 -39.56 4.35 -22.65
CA MET A 1 -39.33 3.67 -23.94
C MET A 1 -37.83 3.47 -24.03
N ASP A 2 -37.33 2.34 -23.54
CA ASP A 2 -35.89 2.03 -23.58
C ASP A 2 -35.49 1.71 -25.01
N THR A 3 -34.66 2.57 -25.59
CA THR A 3 -34.00 2.29 -26.86
C THR A 3 -32.92 1.25 -26.57
N LEU A 4 -33.13 0.01 -27.00
CA LEU A 4 -32.11 -1.04 -26.91
C LEU A 4 -30.82 -0.57 -27.58
N LEU A 5 -29.68 -0.76 -26.91
CA LEU A 5 -28.37 -0.40 -27.44
C LEU A 5 -28.12 -1.14 -28.77
N GLN A 6 -27.78 -0.41 -29.82
CA GLN A 6 -27.45 -1.00 -31.12
C GLN A 6 -25.97 -1.39 -31.17
N ILE A 7 -25.67 -2.52 -31.81
CA ILE A 7 -24.29 -2.96 -32.06
C ILE A 7 -23.66 -1.99 -33.07
N PRO A 8 -22.59 -1.24 -32.72
CA PRO A 8 -21.92 -0.32 -33.64
C PRO A 8 -21.29 -1.07 -34.82
N ALA A 9 -21.25 -0.48 -36.02
CA ALA A 9 -20.46 -1.05 -37.10
C ALA A 9 -18.96 -0.82 -36.85
N LEU A 10 -18.09 -1.69 -37.39
CA LEU A 10 -16.63 -1.52 -37.26
C LEU A 10 -16.13 -0.17 -37.79
N GLY A 11 -16.78 0.36 -38.84
CA GLY A 11 -16.43 1.67 -39.43
C GLY A 11 -16.89 2.87 -38.62
N ASP A 12 -17.71 2.67 -37.58
CA ASP A 12 -18.18 3.72 -36.67
C ASP A 12 -17.24 3.85 -35.44
N ALA A 13 -16.08 3.19 -35.47
CA ALA A 13 -15.13 3.21 -34.36
C ALA A 13 -14.65 4.64 -34.07
N GLU A 14 -14.52 4.96 -32.78
CA GLU A 14 -13.67 6.07 -32.37
C GLU A 14 -12.21 5.68 -32.63
N GLU A 15 -11.54 6.43 -33.50
CA GLU A 15 -10.13 6.21 -33.80
C GLU A 15 -9.26 7.18 -32.99
N LEU A 16 -8.39 6.61 -32.17
CA LEU A 16 -7.41 7.34 -31.36
C LEU A 16 -5.99 6.98 -31.82
N THR A 17 -5.04 7.87 -31.58
CA THR A 17 -3.63 7.67 -31.95
C THR A 17 -2.72 8.33 -30.92
N CYS A 18 -1.60 7.68 -30.61
CA CYS A 18 -0.61 8.17 -29.66
C CYS A 18 0.76 7.52 -29.94
N ASP A 19 1.83 8.10 -29.38
CA ASP A 19 3.14 7.46 -29.37
C ASP A 19 3.16 6.31 -28.35
N VAL A 20 2.65 6.57 -27.14
CA VAL A 20 2.60 5.58 -26.06
C VAL A 20 1.17 5.41 -25.57
N LEU A 21 0.66 4.19 -25.68
CA LEU A 21 -0.62 3.79 -25.10
C LEU A 21 -0.37 3.14 -23.74
N VAL A 22 -0.90 3.72 -22.68
CA VAL A 22 -0.90 3.13 -21.33
C VAL A 22 -2.29 2.62 -21.02
N ILE A 23 -2.40 1.34 -20.65
CA ILE A 23 -3.67 0.69 -20.29
C ILE A 23 -3.65 0.35 -18.80
N GLY A 24 -4.49 1.05 -18.04
CA GLY A 24 -4.56 0.96 -16.58
C GLY A 24 -4.00 2.21 -15.92
N GLY A 25 -4.83 2.89 -15.15
CA GLY A 25 -4.57 4.13 -14.42
C GLY A 25 -4.12 3.91 -12.97
N GLY A 26 -3.62 2.72 -12.63
CA GLY A 26 -3.00 2.43 -11.32
C GLY A 26 -1.68 3.19 -11.09
N THR A 27 -0.93 2.85 -10.04
CA THR A 27 0.35 3.50 -9.73
C THR A 27 1.39 3.33 -10.85
N ALA A 28 1.56 2.10 -11.34
CA ALA A 28 2.46 1.81 -12.46
C ALA A 28 2.10 2.56 -13.73
N GLY A 29 0.81 2.55 -14.12
CA GLY A 29 0.37 3.21 -15.34
C GLY A 29 0.44 4.74 -15.27
N THR A 30 0.11 5.34 -14.12
CA THR A 30 0.32 6.78 -13.93
C THR A 30 1.80 7.14 -14.06
N MET A 31 2.71 6.37 -13.47
CA MET A 31 4.15 6.63 -13.58
C MET A 31 4.68 6.43 -14.99
N ALA A 32 4.20 5.41 -15.70
CA ALA A 32 4.53 5.20 -17.11
C ALA A 32 4.09 6.37 -17.98
N ALA A 33 2.87 6.88 -17.77
CA ALA A 33 2.34 8.02 -18.52
C ALA A 33 3.14 9.31 -18.26
N LEU A 34 3.42 9.63 -16.99
CA LEU A 34 4.24 10.78 -16.60
C LEU A 34 5.64 10.68 -17.21
N THR A 35 6.30 9.53 -17.06
CA THR A 35 7.66 9.33 -17.55
C THR A 35 7.73 9.40 -19.07
N ALA A 36 6.78 8.81 -19.79
CA ALA A 36 6.74 8.88 -21.24
C ALA A 36 6.53 10.33 -21.74
N ALA A 37 5.65 11.09 -21.08
CA ALA A 37 5.41 12.50 -21.40
C ALA A 37 6.64 13.38 -21.12
N GLU A 38 7.34 13.16 -20.02
CA GLU A 38 8.61 13.83 -19.68
C GLU A 38 9.70 13.57 -20.75
N HIS A 39 9.70 12.38 -21.36
CA HIS A 39 10.57 12.02 -22.48
C HIS A 39 10.07 12.55 -23.84
N GLY A 40 8.96 13.28 -23.83
CA GLY A 40 8.45 13.99 -24.99
C GLY A 40 7.51 13.20 -25.89
N ALA A 41 6.95 12.07 -25.42
CA ALA A 41 5.95 11.30 -26.15
C ALA A 41 4.53 11.89 -25.99
N ASP A 42 3.70 11.69 -27.01
CA ASP A 42 2.25 11.89 -26.92
C ASP A 42 1.60 10.62 -26.35
N VAL A 43 0.98 10.74 -25.18
CA VAL A 43 0.51 9.62 -24.37
C VAL A 43 -1.01 9.57 -24.33
N LEU A 44 -1.56 8.37 -24.54
CA LEU A 44 -2.96 8.08 -24.24
C LEU A 44 -3.03 7.11 -23.06
N LEU A 45 -3.63 7.54 -21.95
CA LEU A 45 -3.90 6.73 -20.77
C LEU A 45 -5.37 6.28 -20.77
N LEU A 46 -5.61 5.00 -21.01
CA LEU A 46 -6.93 4.38 -20.93
C LEU A 46 -7.16 3.76 -19.55
N GLU A 47 -8.30 4.06 -18.95
CA GLU A 47 -8.73 3.47 -17.68
C GLU A 47 -10.21 3.08 -17.76
N LYS A 48 -10.55 1.82 -17.46
CA LYS A 48 -11.94 1.34 -17.51
C LYS A 48 -12.80 1.87 -16.35
N ALA A 49 -12.17 2.21 -15.24
CA ALA A 49 -12.75 2.86 -14.09
C ALA A 49 -12.51 4.37 -14.16
N HIS A 50 -11.82 4.93 -13.16
CA HIS A 50 -11.39 6.31 -13.15
C HIS A 50 -9.97 6.40 -12.58
N VAL A 51 -9.05 7.07 -13.26
CA VAL A 51 -7.62 7.13 -12.89
C VAL A 51 -7.38 7.59 -11.43
N ARG A 52 -8.25 8.48 -10.91
CA ARG A 52 -8.24 8.94 -9.50
C ARG A 52 -8.48 7.83 -8.47
N HIS A 53 -9.29 6.83 -8.83
CA HIS A 53 -9.77 5.77 -7.93
C HIS A 53 -9.79 4.41 -8.64
N SER A 54 -8.64 3.99 -9.16
CA SER A 54 -8.45 2.74 -9.90
C SER A 54 -7.13 2.05 -9.53
N GLY A 55 -6.95 0.83 -10.04
CA GLY A 55 -5.84 -0.06 -9.66
C GLY A 55 -6.04 -0.68 -8.28
N ALA A 56 -5.04 -1.46 -7.85
CA ALA A 56 -5.01 -2.12 -6.54
C ALA A 56 -5.11 -1.12 -5.37
N LEU A 57 -4.60 0.11 -5.56
CA LEU A 57 -4.49 1.15 -4.55
C LEU A 57 -5.47 2.31 -4.77
N ALA A 58 -6.72 2.01 -5.14
CA ALA A 58 -7.70 3.04 -5.50
C ALA A 58 -7.97 4.11 -4.42
N MET A 59 -7.74 3.76 -3.15
CA MET A 59 -7.86 4.67 -2.00
C MET A 59 -6.51 5.06 -1.38
N GLY A 60 -5.38 4.65 -1.96
CA GLY A 60 -4.03 4.84 -1.40
C GLY A 60 -3.49 3.62 -0.63
N MET A 61 -2.41 3.83 0.12
CA MET A 61 -1.68 2.79 0.89
C MET A 61 -0.99 3.43 2.08
N ASP A 62 -0.88 2.74 3.22
CA ASP A 62 -0.33 3.28 4.47
C ASP A 62 1.20 3.22 4.59
N GLY A 63 1.89 2.60 3.63
CA GLY A 63 3.35 2.57 3.57
C GLY A 63 3.90 1.86 2.34
N VAL A 64 5.21 1.96 2.15
CA VAL A 64 5.97 1.15 1.19
C VAL A 64 6.56 -0.05 1.92
N ASN A 65 6.19 -1.27 1.53
CA ASN A 65 6.62 -2.48 2.24
C ASN A 65 8.12 -2.79 2.09
N ASN A 66 8.70 -2.41 0.95
CA ASN A 66 10.04 -2.83 0.50
C ASN A 66 10.91 -1.64 0.06
N ALA A 67 11.02 -0.60 0.88
CA ALA A 67 11.88 0.54 0.59
C ALA A 67 13.34 0.24 1.01
N VAL A 68 14.24 0.13 0.03
CA VAL A 68 15.68 0.05 0.28
C VAL A 68 16.21 1.47 0.46
N ILE A 69 16.44 1.87 1.71
CA ILE A 69 16.96 3.21 2.06
C ILE A 69 18.47 3.11 2.37
N PRO A 70 19.32 3.92 1.71
CA PRO A 70 20.76 3.94 1.99
C PRO A 70 21.08 4.12 3.48
N GLY A 71 22.03 3.34 4.00
CA GLY A 71 22.40 3.34 5.41
C GLY A 71 21.44 2.56 6.34
N ARG A 72 20.29 2.10 5.83
CA ARG A 72 19.36 1.23 6.57
C ARG A 72 19.32 -0.19 6.01
N ALA A 73 19.39 -0.35 4.69
CA ALA A 73 19.46 -1.64 4.01
C ALA A 73 20.20 -1.52 2.66
N GLU A 74 20.82 -2.60 2.21
CA GLU A 74 21.54 -2.66 0.95
C GLU A 74 20.70 -3.36 -0.15
N PRO A 75 20.80 -2.95 -1.43
CA PRO A 75 20.03 -3.55 -2.52
C PRO A 75 20.24 -5.06 -2.68
N ASP A 76 21.48 -5.53 -2.50
CA ASP A 76 21.81 -6.94 -2.68
C ASP A 76 21.23 -7.81 -1.55
N ASP A 77 21.15 -7.30 -0.31
CA ASP A 77 20.47 -7.99 0.80
C ASP A 77 18.99 -8.21 0.51
N TYR A 78 18.33 -7.18 -0.04
CA TYR A 78 16.94 -7.28 -0.47
C TYR A 78 16.77 -8.33 -1.60
N VAL A 79 17.63 -8.33 -2.62
CA VAL A 79 17.59 -9.33 -3.70
C VAL A 79 17.76 -10.74 -3.15
N ALA A 80 18.69 -10.94 -2.21
CA ALA A 80 18.91 -12.24 -1.57
C ALA A 80 17.67 -12.69 -0.76
N GLU A 81 17.04 -11.78 0.00
CA GLU A 81 15.84 -12.08 0.78
C GLU A 81 14.66 -12.49 -0.12
N ILE A 82 14.40 -11.74 -1.20
CA ILE A 82 13.32 -12.08 -2.15
C ILE A 82 13.61 -13.41 -2.87
N THR A 83 14.89 -13.69 -3.17
CA THR A 83 15.30 -14.98 -3.75
C THR A 83 14.96 -16.14 -2.81
N ARG A 84 15.24 -16.00 -1.51
CA ARG A 84 14.88 -17.01 -0.50
C ARG A 84 13.37 -17.15 -0.33
N ALA A 85 12.64 -16.04 -0.31
CA ALA A 85 11.18 -16.03 -0.20
C ALA A 85 10.48 -16.78 -1.36
N ASN A 86 11.15 -16.89 -2.50
CA ASN A 86 10.63 -17.54 -3.71
C ASN A 86 11.31 -18.89 -3.99
N ASP A 87 11.84 -19.57 -2.96
CA ASP A 87 12.47 -20.89 -3.08
C ASP A 87 13.52 -20.97 -4.22
N GLY A 88 14.24 -19.87 -4.46
CA GLY A 88 15.27 -19.75 -5.49
C GLY A 88 14.77 -19.50 -6.92
N ILE A 89 13.47 -19.62 -7.22
CA ILE A 89 12.97 -19.40 -8.58
C ILE A 89 12.59 -17.93 -8.76
N VAL A 90 13.55 -17.12 -9.18
CA VAL A 90 13.38 -15.69 -9.40
C VAL A 90 14.28 -15.20 -10.54
N ASP A 91 13.83 -14.19 -11.27
CA ASP A 91 14.71 -13.39 -12.10
C ASP A 91 15.30 -12.25 -11.26
N GLN A 92 16.55 -12.42 -10.78
CA GLN A 92 17.18 -11.41 -9.94
C GLN A 92 17.41 -10.08 -10.67
N SER A 93 17.48 -10.06 -12.01
CA SER A 93 17.71 -8.83 -12.76
C SER A 93 16.55 -7.85 -12.59
N THR A 94 15.31 -8.35 -12.57
CA THR A 94 14.10 -7.54 -12.41
C THR A 94 13.92 -7.08 -10.95
N VAL A 95 14.13 -7.97 -9.97
CA VAL A 95 14.08 -7.64 -8.54
C VAL A 95 15.13 -6.57 -8.18
N ARG A 96 16.33 -6.66 -8.77
CA ARG A 96 17.40 -5.70 -8.53
C ARG A 96 17.09 -4.30 -9.06
N GLN A 97 16.27 -4.15 -10.10
CA GLN A 97 15.80 -2.83 -10.53
C GLN A 97 15.01 -2.13 -9.43
N THR A 98 14.06 -2.84 -8.80
CA THR A 98 13.30 -2.32 -7.66
C THR A 98 14.22 -1.95 -6.50
N ALA A 99 15.18 -2.82 -6.17
CA ALA A 99 16.12 -2.61 -5.09
C ALA A 99 17.01 -1.36 -5.29
N THR A 100 17.50 -1.16 -6.51
CA THR A 100 18.48 -0.10 -6.82
C THR A 100 17.83 1.23 -7.16
N ARG A 101 16.65 1.23 -7.78
CA ARG A 101 15.92 2.44 -8.19
C ARG A 101 14.89 2.91 -7.17
N GLY A 102 14.50 2.04 -6.24
CA GLY A 102 13.45 2.32 -5.26
C GLY A 102 13.68 3.60 -4.46
N PHE A 103 14.92 3.86 -4.03
CA PHE A 103 15.22 5.08 -3.27
C PHE A 103 15.00 6.37 -4.08
N ALA A 104 15.51 6.43 -5.31
CA ALA A 104 15.29 7.58 -6.20
C ALA A 104 13.79 7.75 -6.51
N MET A 105 13.04 6.65 -6.59
CA MET A 105 11.59 6.70 -6.76
C MET A 105 10.87 7.24 -5.51
N VAL A 106 11.29 6.88 -4.29
CA VAL A 106 10.77 7.48 -3.05
C VAL A 106 10.98 8.99 -3.06
N GLN A 107 12.19 9.47 -3.41
CA GLN A 107 12.49 10.90 -3.52
C GLN A 107 11.63 11.60 -4.59
N ARG A 108 11.39 10.93 -5.72
CA ARG A 108 10.51 11.45 -6.78
C ARG A 108 9.06 11.56 -6.29
N LEU A 109 8.52 10.55 -5.62
CA LEU A 109 7.17 10.57 -5.05
C LEU A 109 7.02 11.66 -3.99
N GLU A 110 8.05 11.85 -3.15
CA GLU A 110 8.10 12.94 -2.18
C GLU A 110 8.03 14.30 -2.88
N SER A 111 8.77 14.49 -3.98
CA SER A 111 8.70 15.72 -4.78
C SER A 111 7.34 15.98 -5.44
N TYR A 112 6.51 14.95 -5.58
CA TYR A 112 5.13 15.09 -6.06
C TYR A 112 4.15 15.48 -4.95
N GLY A 113 4.55 15.33 -3.69
CA GLY A 113 3.77 15.61 -2.49
C GLY A 113 3.28 14.37 -1.74
N VAL A 114 3.88 13.21 -2.00
CA VAL A 114 3.64 12.01 -1.17
C VAL A 114 4.44 12.15 0.13
N LYS A 115 3.77 12.01 1.27
CA LYS A 115 4.41 12.12 2.59
C LYS A 115 4.96 10.76 3.03
N PHE A 116 6.20 10.77 3.51
CA PHE A 116 6.86 9.62 4.13
C PHE A 116 7.21 9.96 5.57
N GLU A 117 7.06 8.98 6.48
CA GLU A 117 7.43 9.16 7.88
C GLU A 117 8.94 9.38 7.99
N LYS A 118 9.32 10.46 8.67
CA LYS A 118 10.71 10.82 8.97
C LYS A 118 10.92 10.83 10.46
N ASP A 119 12.12 10.47 10.88
CA ASP A 119 12.52 10.60 12.26
C ASP A 119 12.82 12.07 12.60
N GLU A 120 13.20 12.28 13.85
CA GLU A 120 13.51 13.57 14.45
C GLU A 120 14.66 14.31 13.74
N HIS A 121 15.46 13.62 12.93
CA HIS A 121 16.57 14.17 12.15
C HIS A 121 16.22 14.44 10.68
N GLY A 122 14.98 14.14 10.28
CA GLY A 122 14.53 14.27 8.89
C GLY A 122 14.92 13.08 7.99
N ASP A 123 15.50 12.02 8.57
CA ASP A 123 15.81 10.78 7.85
C ASP A 123 14.57 9.88 7.76
N TYR A 124 14.46 9.06 6.72
CA TYR A 124 13.31 8.16 6.55
C TYR A 124 13.22 7.12 7.68
N ALA A 125 12.07 7.09 8.36
CA ALA A 125 11.81 6.22 9.50
C ALA A 125 11.29 4.84 9.04
N VAL A 126 12.22 3.93 8.71
CA VAL A 126 11.89 2.56 8.29
C VAL A 126 11.66 1.61 9.47
N ARG A 127 10.61 0.79 9.40
CA ARG A 127 10.24 -0.24 10.37
C ARG A 127 10.71 -1.62 9.92
N GLN A 128 11.05 -2.46 10.90
CA GLN A 128 11.47 -3.84 10.67
C GLN A 128 10.26 -4.78 10.72
N VAL A 129 9.95 -5.40 9.57
CA VAL A 129 8.94 -6.47 9.45
C VAL A 129 9.54 -7.73 8.80
N HIS A 130 10.68 -7.59 8.11
CA HIS A 130 11.38 -8.70 7.46
C HIS A 130 12.37 -9.38 8.41
N ARG A 131 12.73 -10.63 8.09
CA ARG A 131 13.66 -11.46 8.87
C ARG A 131 15.06 -10.82 8.95
N SER A 132 15.44 -10.10 7.89
CA SER A 132 16.63 -9.27 7.77
C SER A 132 16.20 -7.86 7.32
N GLY A 133 16.82 -6.79 7.84
CA GLY A 133 16.61 -5.41 7.37
C GLY A 133 15.30 -4.70 7.79
N SER A 134 15.34 -3.36 7.75
CA SER A 134 14.18 -2.48 7.97
C SER A 134 13.76 -1.87 6.63
N TYR A 135 12.65 -2.34 6.06
CA TYR A 135 12.22 -1.95 4.71
C TYR A 135 10.86 -1.25 4.67
N VAL A 136 10.06 -1.33 5.73
CA VAL A 136 8.71 -0.76 5.72
C VAL A 136 8.81 0.74 5.99
N LEU A 137 8.57 1.57 4.97
CA LEU A 137 8.54 3.02 5.10
C LEU A 137 7.08 3.50 5.21
N PRO A 138 6.61 3.91 6.40
CA PRO A 138 5.24 4.38 6.56
C PRO A 138 4.98 5.65 5.74
N MET A 139 3.75 5.79 5.30
CA MET A 139 3.26 6.92 4.51
C MET A 139 2.09 7.57 5.23
N PRO A 140 2.37 8.56 6.11
CA PRO A 140 1.33 9.40 6.67
C PRO A 140 0.47 9.99 5.54
N GLU A 141 -0.85 9.95 5.70
CA GLU A 141 -1.78 10.42 4.66
C GLU A 141 -1.65 9.70 3.31
N GLY A 142 -1.10 8.48 3.29
CA GLY A 142 -0.92 7.70 2.06
C GLY A 142 -2.22 7.36 1.32
N LYS A 143 -3.39 7.60 1.94
CA LYS A 143 -4.71 7.62 1.28
C LYS A 143 -4.79 8.58 0.08
N ASP A 144 -3.94 9.62 0.06
CA ASP A 144 -3.99 10.69 -0.94
C ASP A 144 -3.04 10.46 -2.13
N VAL A 145 -2.24 9.38 -2.15
CA VAL A 145 -1.27 9.08 -3.21
C VAL A 145 -1.88 9.13 -4.61
N LYS A 146 -3.06 8.53 -4.81
CA LYS A 146 -3.71 8.56 -6.13
C LYS A 146 -4.17 9.96 -6.54
N LYS A 147 -4.57 10.81 -5.57
CA LYS A 147 -4.89 12.22 -5.84
C LYS A 147 -3.63 13.01 -6.16
N VAL A 148 -2.54 12.79 -5.43
CA VAL A 148 -1.22 13.39 -5.70
C VAL A 148 -0.80 13.09 -7.14
N LEU A 149 -0.82 11.82 -7.53
CA LEU A 149 -0.47 11.38 -8.88
C LEU A 149 -1.41 11.96 -9.94
N TYR A 150 -2.72 12.03 -9.66
CA TYR A 150 -3.69 12.64 -10.55
C TYR A 150 -3.39 14.13 -10.77
N ARG A 151 -3.05 14.87 -9.70
CA ARG A 151 -2.61 16.27 -9.79
C ARG A 151 -1.37 16.43 -10.67
N GLN A 152 -0.40 15.50 -10.59
CA GLN A 152 0.78 15.50 -11.47
C GLN A 152 0.39 15.33 -12.94
N LEU A 153 -0.47 14.35 -13.26
CA LEU A 153 -0.96 14.13 -14.64
C LEU A 153 -1.69 15.36 -15.20
N ARG A 154 -2.31 16.15 -14.32
CA ARG A 154 -3.12 17.33 -14.65
C ARG A 154 -2.34 18.63 -14.66
N ARG A 155 -1.04 18.62 -14.34
CA ARG A 155 -0.18 19.81 -14.50
C ARG A 155 -0.19 20.27 -15.95
N ARG A 156 -0.18 21.59 -16.17
CA ARG A 156 -0.28 22.20 -17.51
C ARG A 156 0.74 21.66 -18.51
N GLU A 157 1.98 21.43 -18.08
CA GLU A 157 3.05 20.86 -18.92
C GLU A 157 2.80 19.38 -19.29
N MET A 158 2.11 18.63 -18.43
CA MET A 158 1.82 17.21 -18.65
C MET A 158 0.56 17.00 -19.46
N ARG A 159 -0.51 17.76 -19.21
CA ARG A 159 -1.80 17.62 -19.92
C ARG A 159 -1.71 17.87 -21.42
N GLU A 160 -0.73 18.67 -21.86
CA GLU A 160 -0.48 18.92 -23.29
C GLU A 160 0.03 17.65 -24.00
N ARG A 161 0.58 16.69 -23.24
CA ARG A 161 1.14 15.43 -23.74
C ARG A 161 0.35 14.21 -23.31
N ILE A 162 -0.41 14.27 -22.22
CA ILE A 162 -1.15 13.14 -21.67
C ILE A 162 -2.65 13.36 -21.85
N ARG A 163 -3.27 12.57 -22.74
CA ARG A 163 -4.71 12.43 -22.84
C ARG A 163 -5.18 11.28 -21.96
N ILE A 164 -6.14 11.53 -21.08
CA ILE A 164 -6.74 10.51 -20.21
C ILE A 164 -8.15 10.21 -20.70
N GLU A 165 -8.43 8.94 -21.00
CA GLU A 165 -9.77 8.46 -21.34
C GLU A 165 -10.25 7.47 -20.27
N ASN A 166 -11.08 7.99 -19.37
CA ASN A 166 -11.76 7.17 -18.39
C ASN A 166 -12.95 6.44 -19.04
N ARG A 167 -13.35 5.32 -18.44
CA ARG A 167 -14.45 4.47 -18.90
C ARG A 167 -14.21 3.86 -20.28
N VAL A 168 -12.97 3.63 -20.66
CA VAL A 168 -12.63 2.82 -21.86
C VAL A 168 -11.99 1.53 -21.40
N MET A 169 -12.56 0.39 -21.81
CA MET A 169 -12.02 -0.93 -21.49
C MET A 169 -11.43 -1.58 -22.74
N PRO A 170 -10.11 -1.59 -22.90
CA PRO A 170 -9.43 -2.44 -23.87
C PRO A 170 -9.71 -3.92 -23.61
N VAL A 171 -9.90 -4.68 -24.68
CA VAL A 171 -10.16 -6.13 -24.63
C VAL A 171 -9.09 -6.95 -25.38
N ARG A 172 -8.33 -6.31 -26.28
CA ARG A 172 -7.21 -6.90 -27.02
C ARG A 172 -6.11 -5.86 -27.27
N VAL A 173 -4.86 -6.30 -27.19
CA VAL A 173 -3.72 -5.62 -27.81
C VAL A 173 -3.65 -6.07 -29.26
N LEU A 174 -3.43 -5.12 -30.17
CA LEU A 174 -3.29 -5.39 -31.59
C LEU A 174 -1.81 -5.62 -31.92
N THR A 175 -1.52 -6.68 -32.67
CA THR A 175 -0.15 -7.03 -33.10
C THR A 175 -0.01 -6.98 -34.61
N SER A 176 1.14 -6.53 -35.09
CA SER A 176 1.45 -6.49 -36.52
C SER A 176 1.55 -7.90 -37.09
N PRO A 177 0.86 -8.22 -38.20
CA PRO A 177 1.01 -9.50 -38.88
C PRO A 177 2.42 -9.73 -39.46
N GLU A 178 3.22 -8.66 -39.64
CA GLU A 178 4.53 -8.74 -40.28
C GLU A 178 5.64 -9.20 -39.33
N ASP A 179 5.66 -8.67 -38.11
CA ASP A 179 6.74 -8.91 -37.14
C ASP A 179 6.26 -9.14 -35.70
N GLY A 180 4.94 -9.25 -35.49
CA GLY A 180 4.34 -9.55 -34.19
C GLY A 180 4.42 -8.42 -33.16
N ARG A 181 4.97 -7.24 -33.50
CA ARG A 181 5.08 -6.12 -32.54
C ARG A 181 3.70 -5.59 -32.16
N ALA A 182 3.55 -5.10 -30.93
CA ALA A 182 2.34 -4.37 -30.55
C ALA A 182 2.23 -3.04 -31.31
N ILE A 183 1.04 -2.75 -31.84
CA ILE A 183 0.76 -1.57 -32.68
C ILE A 183 -0.46 -0.77 -32.20
N GLY A 184 -1.07 -1.17 -31.08
CA GLY A 184 -2.28 -0.55 -30.60
C GLY A 184 -3.13 -1.45 -29.69
N ALA A 185 -4.36 -1.02 -29.46
CA ALA A 185 -5.36 -1.81 -28.75
C ALA A 185 -6.77 -1.49 -29.26
N VAL A 186 -7.71 -2.34 -28.88
CA VAL A 186 -9.12 -2.20 -29.21
C VAL A 186 -9.97 -2.47 -27.98
N GLY A 187 -11.05 -1.71 -27.83
CA GLY A 187 -11.94 -1.76 -26.69
C GLY A 187 -13.25 -1.06 -26.98
N PHE A 188 -13.93 -0.65 -25.90
CA PHE A 188 -15.14 0.15 -26.00
C PHE A 188 -15.31 1.03 -24.78
N ASN A 189 -16.10 2.10 -24.93
CA ASN A 189 -16.49 2.96 -23.85
C ASN A 189 -17.58 2.27 -23.00
N THR A 190 -17.31 2.00 -21.73
CA THR A 190 -18.15 1.26 -20.80
C THR A 190 -19.37 2.05 -20.30
N ARG A 191 -19.47 3.34 -20.66
CA ARG A 191 -20.65 4.18 -20.44
C ARG A 191 -21.51 4.33 -21.69
N THR A 192 -20.92 4.56 -22.86
CA THR A 192 -21.67 4.84 -24.09
C THR A 192 -21.90 3.61 -24.96
N GLY A 193 -21.07 2.57 -24.81
CA GLY A 193 -21.07 1.39 -25.67
C GLY A 193 -20.33 1.60 -27.01
N GLN A 194 -19.72 2.77 -27.23
CA GLN A 194 -19.00 3.09 -28.46
C GLN A 194 -17.73 2.24 -28.63
N PHE A 195 -17.51 1.72 -29.84
CA PHE A 195 -16.33 0.93 -30.16
C PHE A 195 -15.11 1.85 -30.34
N VAL A 196 -13.97 1.48 -29.76
CA VAL A 196 -12.77 2.33 -29.73
C VAL A 196 -11.56 1.55 -30.26
N THR A 197 -10.82 2.15 -31.19
CA THR A 197 -9.55 1.62 -31.71
C THR A 197 -8.43 2.61 -31.48
N VAL A 198 -7.25 2.10 -31.13
CA VAL A 198 -6.08 2.94 -30.84
C VAL A 198 -4.90 2.46 -31.65
N ARG A 199 -4.25 3.36 -32.39
CA ARG A 199 -2.90 3.14 -32.95
C ARG A 199 -1.85 3.67 -31.98
N ALA A 200 -0.81 2.89 -31.72
CA ALA A 200 0.24 3.23 -30.77
C ALA A 200 1.63 2.84 -31.27
N GLY A 201 2.65 3.61 -30.87
CA GLY A 201 4.05 3.26 -31.11
C GLY A 201 4.57 2.17 -30.17
N GLY A 202 4.15 2.24 -28.90
CA GLY A 202 4.33 1.19 -27.88
C GLY A 202 3.12 1.09 -26.95
N VAL A 203 2.90 -0.08 -26.36
CA VAL A 203 1.76 -0.35 -25.47
C VAL A 203 2.26 -0.81 -24.10
N VAL A 204 1.83 -0.14 -23.04
CA VAL A 204 2.14 -0.47 -21.65
C VAL A 204 0.90 -1.03 -20.96
N LEU A 205 0.94 -2.30 -20.56
CA LEU A 205 -0.08 -2.93 -19.74
C LEU A 205 0.22 -2.73 -18.26
N ALA A 206 -0.64 -1.99 -17.57
CA ALA A 206 -0.55 -1.67 -16.14
C ALA A 206 -1.91 -1.91 -15.44
N THR A 207 -2.58 -3.01 -15.79
CA THR A 207 -3.98 -3.31 -15.42
C THR A 207 -4.15 -3.99 -14.05
N GLY A 208 -3.05 -4.23 -13.32
CA GLY A 208 -3.08 -4.87 -12.00
C GLY A 208 -3.29 -6.38 -12.03
N ALA A 209 -3.65 -6.94 -10.87
CA ALA A 209 -3.82 -8.36 -10.61
C ALA A 209 -5.07 -8.99 -11.28
N CYS A 210 -5.15 -10.32 -11.29
CA CYS A 210 -6.40 -11.06 -11.47
C CYS A 210 -6.98 -11.41 -10.09
N GLY A 211 -7.55 -10.42 -9.42
CA GLY A 211 -8.09 -10.55 -8.07
C GLY A 211 -9.45 -11.24 -7.98
N ARG A 212 -10.24 -11.18 -9.06
CA ARG A 212 -11.52 -11.90 -9.19
C ARG A 212 -11.39 -13.31 -9.77
N LEU A 213 -10.24 -13.96 -9.55
CA LEU A 213 -10.04 -15.34 -9.95
C LEU A 213 -10.83 -16.30 -9.05
N GLY A 214 -10.50 -16.33 -7.75
CA GLY A 214 -11.25 -17.10 -6.75
C GLY A 214 -12.54 -16.41 -6.33
N LEU A 215 -13.45 -17.15 -5.71
CA LEU A 215 -14.70 -16.66 -5.13
C LEU A 215 -14.52 -16.38 -3.62
N PRO A 216 -14.90 -15.20 -3.11
CA PRO A 216 -14.77 -14.89 -1.69
C PRO A 216 -15.80 -15.62 -0.82
N ALA A 217 -15.40 -16.00 0.38
CA ALA A 217 -16.22 -16.70 1.37
C ALA A 217 -17.31 -15.83 2.02
N SER A 218 -17.26 -14.50 1.87
CA SER A 218 -18.28 -13.58 2.44
C SER A 218 -19.65 -13.66 1.76
N GLY A 219 -19.75 -14.33 0.61
CA GLY A 219 -20.97 -14.39 -0.19
C GLY A 219 -21.20 -13.17 -1.10
N TYR A 220 -20.33 -12.17 -1.07
CA TYR A 220 -20.37 -11.03 -1.99
C TYR A 220 -19.48 -11.27 -3.20
N LEU A 221 -20.05 -11.39 -4.41
CA LEU A 221 -19.29 -11.68 -5.65
C LEU A 221 -18.11 -10.72 -5.88
N TYR A 222 -18.24 -9.45 -5.48
CA TYR A 222 -17.23 -8.40 -5.66
C TYR A 222 -16.54 -8.00 -4.34
N GLY A 223 -16.83 -8.66 -3.23
CA GLY A 223 -16.14 -8.43 -1.96
C GLY A 223 -14.80 -9.17 -1.96
N THR A 224 -13.85 -8.73 -2.77
CA THR A 224 -12.51 -9.32 -2.89
C THR A 224 -11.44 -8.47 -2.21
N TYR A 225 -10.29 -9.06 -1.91
CA TYR A 225 -9.09 -8.35 -1.47
C TYR A 225 -8.67 -7.27 -2.47
N GLU A 226 -8.53 -7.65 -3.74
CA GLU A 226 -8.21 -6.73 -4.82
C GLU A 226 -9.41 -5.86 -5.20
N ASN A 227 -9.14 -4.74 -5.88
CA ASN A 227 -10.18 -3.88 -6.44
C ASN A 227 -11.14 -4.70 -7.33
N PRO A 228 -12.48 -4.53 -7.22
CA PRO A 228 -13.46 -5.23 -8.06
C PRO A 228 -13.27 -5.07 -9.57
N THR A 229 -12.47 -4.09 -10.03
CA THR A 229 -12.10 -3.94 -11.44
C THR A 229 -10.96 -4.88 -11.87
N ASN A 230 -10.22 -5.50 -10.95
CA ASN A 230 -9.09 -6.38 -11.25
C ASN A 230 -9.57 -7.78 -11.68
N ALA A 231 -9.94 -7.92 -12.95
CA ALA A 231 -10.56 -9.12 -13.53
C ALA A 231 -9.58 -10.01 -14.33
N GLY A 232 -8.30 -9.65 -14.42
CA GLY A 232 -7.32 -10.38 -15.24
C GLY A 232 -7.36 -10.02 -16.73
N ASP A 233 -7.90 -8.86 -17.10
CA ASP A 233 -7.91 -8.33 -18.48
C ASP A 233 -6.50 -8.18 -19.06
N GLY A 234 -5.53 -7.66 -18.30
CA GLY A 234 -4.13 -7.59 -18.75
C GLY A 234 -3.48 -8.93 -19.02
N TYR A 235 -3.77 -9.94 -18.18
CA TYR A 235 -3.27 -11.30 -18.36
C TYR A 235 -3.81 -11.91 -19.65
N ALA A 236 -5.12 -11.79 -19.87
CA ALA A 236 -5.78 -12.25 -21.09
C ALA A 236 -5.26 -11.48 -22.32
N MET A 237 -5.13 -10.15 -22.26
CA MET A 237 -4.61 -9.34 -23.37
C MET A 237 -3.17 -9.71 -23.73
N ALA A 238 -2.29 -9.90 -22.73
CA ALA A 238 -0.90 -10.31 -22.95
C ALA A 238 -0.82 -11.71 -23.59
N TYR A 239 -1.57 -12.68 -23.05
CA TYR A 239 -1.64 -14.03 -23.60
C TYR A 239 -2.12 -14.04 -25.06
N HIS A 240 -3.19 -13.28 -25.36
CA HIS A 240 -3.73 -13.18 -26.70
C HIS A 240 -2.83 -12.43 -27.69
N ALA A 241 -1.98 -11.51 -27.21
CA ALA A 241 -0.96 -10.85 -28.01
C ALA A 241 0.26 -11.75 -28.30
N GLY A 242 0.37 -12.91 -27.66
CA GLY A 242 1.50 -13.82 -27.78
C GLY A 242 2.63 -13.58 -26.79
N ALA A 243 2.40 -12.76 -25.74
CA ALA A 243 3.38 -12.58 -24.69
C ALA A 243 3.46 -13.83 -23.81
N GLU A 244 4.67 -14.13 -23.33
CA GLU A 244 4.88 -15.19 -22.36
C GLU A 244 4.46 -14.72 -20.97
N LEU A 245 3.73 -15.58 -20.25
CA LEU A 245 3.41 -15.44 -18.84
C LEU A 245 4.21 -16.48 -18.07
N THR A 246 4.57 -16.21 -16.81
CA THR A 246 5.38 -17.14 -16.02
C THR A 246 4.89 -17.19 -14.57
N GLY A 247 5.12 -18.33 -13.93
CA GLY A 247 4.76 -18.56 -12.53
C GLY A 247 3.26 -18.48 -12.23
N ILE A 248 2.41 -18.67 -13.23
CA ILE A 248 0.94 -18.55 -13.13
C ILE A 248 0.34 -19.51 -12.09
N GLU A 249 1.01 -20.62 -11.82
CA GLU A 249 0.72 -21.63 -10.81
C GLU A 249 1.06 -21.22 -9.36
N CYS A 250 1.77 -20.11 -9.15
CA CYS A 250 2.14 -19.52 -7.86
C CYS A 250 1.11 -18.46 -7.44
N PHE A 251 0.04 -18.88 -6.79
CA PHE A 251 -1.11 -18.01 -6.52
C PHE A 251 -0.85 -17.01 -5.40
N GLN A 252 -1.47 -15.83 -5.50
CA GLN A 252 -1.58 -14.89 -4.38
C GLN A 252 -2.67 -15.39 -3.41
N ILE A 253 -2.31 -15.56 -2.14
CA ILE A 253 -3.22 -15.95 -1.06
C ILE A 253 -2.94 -15.04 0.14
N ASN A 254 -4.02 -14.47 0.70
CA ASN A 254 -3.97 -13.45 1.74
C ASN A 254 -4.71 -13.89 3.03
N PRO A 255 -4.20 -13.58 4.25
CA PRO A 255 -5.01 -13.56 5.45
C PRO A 255 -5.86 -12.28 5.46
N LEU A 256 -7.16 -12.49 5.53
CA LEU A 256 -8.18 -11.46 5.44
C LEU A 256 -8.95 -11.37 6.74
N ILE A 257 -9.59 -10.23 6.96
CA ILE A 257 -10.62 -10.12 8.00
C ILE A 257 -11.83 -10.93 7.53
N LYS A 258 -12.29 -11.83 8.39
CA LYS A 258 -13.44 -12.69 8.08
C LYS A 258 -14.69 -11.85 7.78
N ASP A 259 -15.44 -12.23 6.74
CA ASP A 259 -16.66 -11.58 6.25
C ASP A 259 -16.51 -10.10 5.80
N TYR A 260 -15.29 -9.57 5.74
CA TYR A 260 -15.00 -8.22 5.25
C TYR A 260 -14.26 -8.24 3.91
N ASN A 261 -13.42 -9.25 3.68
CA ASN A 261 -12.53 -9.38 2.52
C ASN A 261 -11.60 -8.16 2.32
N GLY A 262 -11.26 -7.49 3.41
CA GLY A 262 -10.15 -6.54 3.47
C GLY A 262 -8.89 -7.16 4.08
N PRO A 263 -7.71 -6.58 3.82
CA PRO A 263 -6.46 -7.01 4.45
C PRO A 263 -6.61 -7.04 5.98
N ALA A 264 -6.07 -8.07 6.62
CA ALA A 264 -5.93 -8.05 8.07
C ALA A 264 -4.97 -6.93 8.55
N CYS A 265 -4.00 -6.56 7.69
CA CYS A 265 -2.96 -5.56 7.92
C CYS A 265 -2.08 -5.88 9.15
N ALA A 266 -1.71 -7.15 9.33
CA ALA A 266 -0.83 -7.57 10.43
C ALA A 266 0.49 -6.79 10.43
N TYR A 267 1.07 -6.50 9.26
CA TYR A 267 2.30 -5.70 9.16
C TYR A 267 2.18 -4.27 9.75
N VAL A 268 0.96 -3.74 9.84
CA VAL A 268 0.65 -2.45 10.48
C VAL A 268 0.49 -2.62 11.98
N ALA A 269 -0.22 -3.67 12.40
CA ALA A 269 -0.47 -3.97 13.80
C ALA A 269 0.77 -4.43 14.57
N ASN A 270 1.65 -5.18 13.93
CA ASN A 270 2.81 -5.80 14.58
C ASN A 270 3.82 -4.79 15.16
N PRO A 271 4.16 -3.68 14.47
CA PRO A 271 4.96 -2.61 15.07
C PRO A 271 4.37 -2.00 16.33
N PHE A 272 3.04 -2.06 16.52
CA PHE A 272 2.35 -1.61 17.73
C PHE A 272 2.22 -2.73 18.79
N GLY A 273 2.73 -3.94 18.52
CA GLY A 273 2.65 -5.09 19.41
C GLY A 273 1.47 -6.03 19.16
N GLY A 274 0.74 -5.86 18.05
CA GLY A 274 -0.24 -6.84 17.59
C GLY A 274 0.43 -8.12 17.08
N TYR A 275 -0.27 -9.27 17.13
CA TYR A 275 0.25 -10.54 16.60
C TYR A 275 -0.86 -11.55 16.37
N GLN A 276 -0.61 -12.57 15.53
CA GLN A 276 -1.60 -13.60 15.25
C GLN A 276 -1.60 -14.68 16.34
N VAL A 277 -2.79 -15.08 16.77
CA VAL A 277 -3.03 -16.11 17.79
C VAL A 277 -4.14 -17.07 17.40
N ASN A 278 -4.09 -18.28 17.94
CA ASN A 278 -5.16 -19.26 17.81
C ASN A 278 -6.27 -19.03 18.87
N ARG A 279 -7.26 -19.94 18.95
CA ARG A 279 -8.37 -19.86 19.91
C ARG A 279 -7.95 -19.86 21.39
N HIS A 280 -6.74 -20.33 21.68
CA HIS A 280 -6.19 -20.39 23.03
C HIS A 280 -5.41 -19.12 23.40
N GLY A 281 -5.24 -18.19 22.45
CA GLY A 281 -4.41 -17.00 22.62
C GLY A 281 -2.91 -17.26 22.42
N GLU A 282 -2.56 -18.43 21.89
CA GLU A 282 -1.17 -18.84 21.64
C GLU A 282 -0.73 -18.38 20.25
N ARG A 283 0.46 -17.80 20.15
CA ARG A 283 1.09 -17.45 18.88
C ARG A 283 1.58 -18.74 18.20
N PHE A 284 1.31 -18.88 16.90
CA PHE A 284 1.63 -20.09 16.13
C PHE A 284 2.51 -19.83 14.89
N VAL A 285 2.69 -18.57 14.50
CA VAL A 285 3.55 -18.17 13.37
C VAL A 285 4.87 -17.58 13.88
N ASP A 286 5.97 -18.13 13.37
CA ASP A 286 7.35 -17.75 13.73
C ASP A 286 7.79 -16.45 13.02
N SER A 287 7.27 -16.20 11.82
CA SER A 287 7.57 -15.01 11.01
C SER A 287 6.29 -14.39 10.50
N ASP A 288 6.15 -13.08 10.68
CA ASP A 288 5.03 -12.31 10.14
C ASP A 288 5.25 -11.89 8.67
N TYR A 289 6.40 -12.28 8.08
CA TYR A 289 6.67 -11.99 6.67
C TYR A 289 5.73 -12.79 5.77
N TRP A 290 5.17 -12.08 4.81
CA TRP A 290 4.22 -12.62 3.86
C TRP A 290 4.87 -13.61 2.90
N SER A 291 4.57 -14.89 3.07
CA SER A 291 5.08 -15.96 2.23
C SER A 291 4.07 -17.09 2.11
N GLY A 292 4.22 -17.91 1.08
CA GLY A 292 3.37 -19.09 0.95
C GLY A 292 3.58 -20.11 2.07
N GLN A 293 4.75 -20.13 2.71
CA GLN A 293 5.00 -20.93 3.92
C GLN A 293 4.17 -20.43 5.12
N MET A 294 4.17 -19.12 5.37
CA MET A 294 3.33 -18.49 6.41
C MET A 294 1.84 -18.76 6.16
N MET A 295 1.39 -18.74 4.89
CA MET A 295 0.03 -19.13 4.52
C MET A 295 -0.28 -20.62 4.74
N ALA A 296 0.70 -21.51 4.56
CA ALA A 296 0.52 -22.94 4.85
C ALA A 296 0.35 -23.18 6.37
N GLU A 297 1.14 -22.51 7.20
CA GLU A 297 1.01 -22.54 8.67
C GLU A 297 -0.35 -21.99 9.11
N PHE A 298 -0.76 -20.84 8.55
CA PHE A 298 -2.07 -20.25 8.81
C PHE A 298 -3.23 -21.19 8.43
N ALA A 299 -3.18 -21.78 7.22
CA ALA A 299 -4.20 -22.72 6.77
C ALA A 299 -4.26 -23.98 7.64
N ALA A 300 -3.11 -24.52 8.04
CA ALA A 300 -3.04 -25.67 8.94
C ALA A 300 -3.62 -25.34 10.32
N GLU A 301 -3.34 -24.16 10.88
CA GLU A 301 -3.88 -23.73 12.17
C GLU A 301 -5.41 -23.59 12.10
N VAL A 302 -5.94 -22.92 11.07
CA VAL A 302 -7.38 -22.75 10.85
C VAL A 302 -8.10 -24.09 10.68
N ALA A 303 -7.48 -25.06 10.00
CA ALA A 303 -8.05 -26.39 9.80
C ALA A 303 -7.96 -27.31 11.03
N SER A 304 -7.18 -26.92 12.05
CA SER A 304 -6.98 -27.71 13.28
C SER A 304 -8.06 -27.44 14.35
N ASP A 305 -8.01 -28.19 15.45
CA ASP A 305 -8.86 -27.95 16.63
C ASP A 305 -8.49 -26.67 17.40
N ARG A 306 -7.36 -26.05 17.07
CA ARG A 306 -6.89 -24.77 17.63
C ARG A 306 -7.44 -23.56 16.88
N GLY A 307 -8.05 -23.72 15.71
CA GLY A 307 -8.77 -22.65 15.03
C GLY A 307 -10.02 -22.20 15.80
N PRO A 308 -10.56 -20.99 15.57
CA PRO A 308 -10.16 -19.99 14.57
C PRO A 308 -8.91 -19.19 14.98
N VAL A 309 -8.41 -18.39 14.04
CA VAL A 309 -7.25 -17.51 14.21
C VAL A 309 -7.69 -16.05 14.35
N TYR A 310 -6.99 -15.29 15.20
CA TYR A 310 -7.25 -13.89 15.49
C TYR A 310 -5.99 -13.04 15.36
N LEU A 311 -6.13 -11.79 14.91
CA LEU A 311 -5.16 -10.72 15.15
C LEU A 311 -5.42 -10.14 16.55
N LYS A 312 -4.48 -10.38 17.46
CA LYS A 312 -4.57 -9.96 18.86
C LYS A 312 -4.24 -8.47 19.00
N LEU A 313 -5.20 -7.69 19.49
CA LEU A 313 -5.09 -6.24 19.69
C LEU A 313 -5.57 -5.78 21.07
N SER A 314 -6.39 -6.58 21.75
CA SER A 314 -7.04 -6.23 23.02
C SER A 314 -6.11 -5.98 24.20
N HIS A 315 -4.85 -6.39 24.11
CA HIS A 315 -3.82 -6.11 25.12
C HIS A 315 -3.12 -4.77 24.92
N LEU A 316 -3.33 -4.12 23.77
CA LEU A 316 -2.62 -2.89 23.42
C LEU A 316 -3.13 -1.70 24.25
N PRO A 317 -2.25 -0.74 24.59
CA PRO A 317 -2.66 0.47 25.28
C PRO A 317 -3.50 1.37 24.35
N GLU A 318 -4.29 2.26 24.96
CA GLU A 318 -5.21 3.16 24.27
C GLU A 318 -4.55 3.99 23.15
N GLU A 319 -3.31 4.47 23.37
CA GLU A 319 -2.55 5.24 22.38
C GLU A 319 -2.28 4.41 21.10
N SER A 320 -1.90 3.14 21.26
CA SER A 320 -1.64 2.24 20.13
C SER A 320 -2.93 1.85 19.41
N ILE A 321 -4.01 1.59 20.16
CA ILE A 321 -5.31 1.29 19.55
C ILE A 321 -5.82 2.49 18.75
N SER A 322 -5.77 3.70 19.32
CA SER A 322 -6.18 4.93 18.65
C SER A 322 -5.37 5.18 17.37
N ALA A 323 -4.06 4.94 17.41
CA ALA A 323 -3.20 5.03 16.23
C ALA A 323 -3.58 4.00 15.15
N LEU A 324 -3.83 2.75 15.53
CA LEU A 324 -4.26 1.70 14.62
C LEU A 324 -5.62 1.99 13.99
N GLU A 325 -6.60 2.47 14.77
CA GLU A 325 -7.91 2.89 14.27
C GLU A 325 -7.75 4.02 13.24
N SER A 326 -6.91 5.03 13.55
CA SER A 326 -6.63 6.14 12.65
C SER A 326 -6.05 5.67 11.31
N ILE A 327 -5.11 4.71 11.31
CA ILE A 327 -4.47 4.20 10.09
C ILE A 327 -5.44 3.27 9.33
N LEU A 328 -5.92 2.23 10.00
CA LEU A 328 -6.65 1.12 9.39
C LEU A 328 -8.07 1.49 8.97
N HIS A 329 -8.72 2.45 9.65
CA HIS A 329 -10.08 2.89 9.32
C HIS A 329 -10.10 4.08 8.35
N SER A 330 -8.94 4.67 8.00
CA SER A 330 -8.89 5.79 7.06
C SER A 330 -8.21 5.46 5.74
N THR A 331 -7.14 4.66 5.76
CA THR A 331 -6.28 4.42 4.58
C THR A 331 -6.56 3.05 3.97
N GLU A 332 -6.36 1.97 4.74
CA GLU A 332 -6.43 0.60 4.23
C GLU A 332 -7.81 0.25 3.65
N ARG A 333 -8.87 0.40 4.47
CA ARG A 333 -10.24 0.44 3.96
C ARG A 333 -11.13 1.31 4.85
N PRO A 334 -11.69 2.42 4.33
CA PRO A 334 -12.54 3.32 5.11
C PRO A 334 -13.78 2.68 5.75
N THR A 335 -14.24 1.55 5.20
CA THR A 335 -15.40 0.82 5.72
C THR A 335 -15.07 -0.08 6.92
N ARG A 336 -13.78 -0.20 7.32
CA ARG A 336 -13.34 -1.12 8.39
C ARG A 336 -13.89 -0.72 9.75
N GLY A 337 -13.86 0.57 10.06
CA GLY A 337 -14.45 1.10 11.30
C GLY A 337 -15.96 0.80 11.40
N THR A 338 -16.70 1.09 10.33
CA THR A 338 -18.14 0.79 10.23
C THR A 338 -18.43 -0.71 10.31
N PHE A 339 -17.56 -1.55 9.72
CA PHE A 339 -17.68 -3.00 9.76
C PHE A 339 -17.57 -3.55 11.20
N HIS A 340 -16.62 -3.04 11.98
CA HIS A 340 -16.44 -3.46 13.38
C HIS A 340 -17.56 -2.90 14.28
N SER A 341 -17.89 -1.62 14.15
CA SER A 341 -18.95 -1.00 14.95
C SER A 341 -20.32 -1.65 14.70
N GLY A 342 -20.63 -2.01 13.44
CA GLY A 342 -21.85 -2.73 13.08
C GLY A 342 -21.95 -4.13 13.68
N ARG A 343 -20.83 -4.72 14.14
CA ARG A 343 -20.78 -5.99 14.87
C ARG A 343 -20.66 -5.82 16.40
N GLY A 344 -20.59 -4.58 16.88
CA GLY A 344 -20.29 -4.30 18.29
C GLY A 344 -18.87 -4.72 18.71
N HIS A 345 -17.94 -4.80 17.76
CA HIS A 345 -16.55 -5.14 18.02
C HIS A 345 -15.73 -3.86 18.24
N ASP A 346 -14.89 -3.87 19.27
CA ASP A 346 -13.95 -2.81 19.62
C ASP A 346 -12.58 -3.45 19.89
N TYR A 347 -11.51 -2.91 19.33
CA TYR A 347 -10.16 -3.44 19.47
C TYR A 347 -9.70 -3.50 20.93
N ARG A 348 -10.26 -2.67 21.82
CA ARG A 348 -10.00 -2.67 23.27
C ARG A 348 -10.51 -3.92 23.98
N THR A 349 -11.45 -4.62 23.37
CA THR A 349 -12.17 -5.73 24.02
C THR A 349 -12.25 -7.00 23.15
N HIS A 350 -12.01 -6.88 21.84
CA HIS A 350 -12.15 -7.95 20.87
C HIS A 350 -10.94 -8.01 19.94
N ASP A 351 -10.37 -9.20 19.81
CA ASP A 351 -9.37 -9.53 18.80
C ASP A 351 -10.07 -9.77 17.44
N ILE A 352 -9.38 -9.51 16.32
CA ILE A 352 -10.00 -9.55 14.98
C ILE A 352 -9.89 -10.96 14.39
N GLU A 353 -11.01 -11.62 14.12
CA GLU A 353 -10.99 -12.94 13.47
C GLU A 353 -10.48 -12.85 12.02
N MET A 354 -9.53 -13.72 11.69
CA MET A 354 -8.85 -13.80 10.41
C MET A 354 -9.20 -15.09 9.66
N HIS A 355 -9.16 -15.07 8.33
CA HIS A 355 -9.42 -16.24 7.47
C HIS A 355 -8.72 -16.14 6.11
N ILE A 356 -8.61 -17.26 5.39
CA ILE A 356 -8.20 -17.29 3.96
C ILE A 356 -9.44 -17.50 3.11
N SER A 357 -9.73 -16.62 2.15
CA SER A 357 -11.02 -16.66 1.44
C SER A 357 -10.91 -16.89 -0.07
N GLU A 358 -9.96 -16.27 -0.76
CA GLU A 358 -9.83 -16.38 -2.21
C GLU A 358 -8.37 -16.46 -2.68
N ILE A 359 -8.18 -17.00 -3.88
CA ILE A 359 -6.91 -16.99 -4.63
C ILE A 359 -6.95 -15.93 -5.74
N GLY A 360 -5.77 -15.41 -6.10
CA GLY A 360 -5.58 -14.49 -7.23
C GLY A 360 -4.29 -14.74 -8.01
N LEU A 361 -4.16 -14.07 -9.16
CA LEU A 361 -2.87 -13.92 -9.86
C LEU A 361 -2.33 -12.52 -9.62
N CYS A 362 -1.11 -12.41 -9.11
CA CYS A 362 -0.48 -11.15 -8.80
C CYS A 362 1.05 -11.32 -8.82
N GLY A 363 1.70 -10.67 -9.77
CA GLY A 363 3.14 -10.74 -9.92
C GLY A 363 3.89 -9.95 -8.85
N GLY A 364 3.26 -8.97 -8.20
CA GLY A 364 3.89 -8.13 -7.18
C GLY A 364 3.82 -8.67 -5.75
N HIS A 365 2.87 -9.57 -5.46
CA HIS A 365 2.69 -10.22 -4.16
C HIS A 365 3.09 -11.70 -4.17
N SER A 366 2.96 -12.37 -5.31
CA SER A 366 3.52 -13.71 -5.58
C SER A 366 4.41 -13.64 -6.81
N ALA A 367 4.56 -14.71 -7.59
CA ALA A 367 5.36 -14.75 -8.81
C ALA A 367 4.52 -15.05 -10.06
N SER A 368 3.23 -14.66 -10.07
CA SER A 368 2.30 -14.98 -11.16
C SER A 368 2.02 -13.77 -12.05
N GLY A 369 2.58 -13.73 -13.27
CA GLY A 369 2.46 -12.53 -14.11
C GLY A 369 2.95 -12.68 -15.54
N VAL A 370 2.88 -11.58 -16.30
CA VAL A 370 3.52 -11.44 -17.61
C VAL A 370 5.02 -11.40 -17.44
N ARG A 371 5.75 -12.22 -18.20
CA ARG A 371 7.21 -12.23 -18.17
C ARG A 371 7.75 -10.90 -18.70
N VAL A 372 8.62 -10.27 -17.93
CA VAL A 372 9.31 -9.03 -18.33
C VAL A 372 10.81 -9.13 -18.11
N ASP A 373 11.58 -8.36 -18.87
CA ASP A 373 13.00 -8.11 -18.63
C ASP A 373 13.22 -6.96 -17.62
N GLU A 374 14.48 -6.62 -17.36
CA GLU A 374 14.86 -5.52 -16.47
C GLU A 374 14.51 -4.11 -17.00
N HIS A 375 13.91 -4.02 -18.19
CA HIS A 375 13.38 -2.79 -18.81
C HIS A 375 11.84 -2.82 -18.93
N ALA A 376 11.18 -3.75 -18.23
CA ALA A 376 9.72 -3.97 -18.29
C ALA A 376 9.19 -4.44 -19.66
N ARG A 377 10.06 -4.88 -20.58
CA ARG A 377 9.66 -5.37 -21.91
C ARG A 377 9.13 -6.79 -21.79
N THR A 378 8.00 -7.06 -22.44
CA THR A 378 7.51 -8.44 -22.62
C THR A 378 8.25 -9.14 -23.76
N THR A 379 7.94 -10.41 -24.00
CA THR A 379 8.45 -11.15 -25.16
C THR A 379 7.84 -10.69 -26.49
N VAL A 380 6.75 -9.90 -26.46
CA VAL A 380 6.18 -9.25 -27.64
C VAL A 380 6.86 -7.89 -27.83
N PRO A 381 7.48 -7.63 -29.01
CA PRO A 381 8.15 -6.35 -29.25
C PRO A 381 7.21 -5.16 -29.06
N ARG A 382 7.69 -4.11 -28.37
CA ARG A 382 6.96 -2.86 -28.06
C ARG A 382 5.71 -3.05 -27.17
N LEU A 383 5.55 -4.22 -26.56
CA LEU A 383 4.60 -4.47 -25.49
C LEU A 383 5.35 -4.53 -24.16
N TYR A 384 4.85 -3.80 -23.17
CA TYR A 384 5.41 -3.69 -21.83
C TYR A 384 4.39 -4.13 -20.80
N ALA A 385 4.84 -4.63 -19.66
CA ALA A 385 3.98 -4.90 -18.51
C ALA A 385 4.60 -4.32 -17.23
N ALA A 386 3.77 -3.75 -16.36
CA ALA A 386 4.20 -3.14 -15.11
C ALA A 386 3.17 -3.30 -13.98
N GLY A 387 3.61 -3.07 -12.74
CA GLY A 387 2.78 -3.29 -11.53
C GLY A 387 2.52 -4.77 -11.27
N ASP A 388 1.40 -5.08 -10.62
CA ASP A 388 1.00 -6.45 -10.25
C ASP A 388 0.72 -7.38 -11.45
N LEU A 389 0.70 -6.85 -12.67
CA LEU A 389 0.60 -7.64 -13.89
C LEU A 389 1.96 -8.25 -14.28
N ALA A 390 3.06 -7.53 -14.04
CA ALA A 390 4.41 -8.00 -14.38
C ALA A 390 4.89 -9.02 -13.36
N CYS A 391 5.51 -10.11 -13.82
CA CYS A 391 6.10 -11.11 -12.94
C CYS A 391 7.41 -10.61 -12.33
N VAL A 392 7.31 -9.79 -11.28
CA VAL A 392 8.43 -9.31 -10.48
C VAL A 392 8.08 -9.50 -9.00
N PRO A 393 8.44 -10.65 -8.40
CA PRO A 393 7.89 -11.06 -7.11
C PRO A 393 8.29 -10.11 -5.99
N HIS A 394 7.35 -9.85 -5.08
CA HIS A 394 7.50 -8.94 -3.93
C HIS A 394 7.96 -7.52 -4.29
N ASN A 395 7.63 -7.04 -5.50
CA ASN A 395 7.94 -5.67 -5.90
C ASN A 395 7.01 -4.64 -5.24
N TYR A 396 5.80 -5.05 -4.84
CA TYR A 396 4.74 -4.24 -4.24
C TYR A 396 4.60 -2.84 -4.89
N MET A 397 4.19 -1.83 -4.12
CA MET A 397 3.95 -0.49 -4.62
C MET A 397 5.18 0.18 -5.23
N ILE A 398 6.35 0.09 -4.58
CA ILE A 398 7.56 0.77 -5.08
C ILE A 398 8.04 0.18 -6.40
N GLY A 399 7.96 -1.14 -6.55
CA GLY A 399 8.23 -1.84 -7.77
C GLY A 399 7.25 -1.50 -8.89
N ALA A 400 5.96 -1.32 -8.57
CA ALA A 400 4.98 -0.84 -9.53
C ALA A 400 5.37 0.51 -10.13
N PHE A 401 5.83 1.46 -9.31
CA PHE A 401 6.34 2.75 -9.80
C PHE A 401 7.62 2.60 -10.63
N VAL A 402 8.60 1.81 -10.16
CA VAL A 402 9.87 1.59 -10.87
C VAL A 402 9.65 0.95 -12.25
N PHE A 403 8.81 -0.09 -12.33
CA PHE A 403 8.51 -0.73 -13.62
C PHE A 403 7.61 0.12 -14.52
N GLY A 404 6.77 0.99 -13.94
CA GLY A 404 6.07 2.02 -14.70
C GLY A 404 7.04 3.02 -15.35
N ASP A 405 7.99 3.54 -14.58
CA ASP A 405 9.06 4.44 -15.05
C ASP A 405 9.90 3.80 -16.18
N LEU A 406 10.36 2.56 -15.97
CA LEU A 406 11.11 1.80 -16.98
C LEU A 406 10.31 1.61 -18.28
N ALA A 407 9.04 1.18 -18.17
CA ALA A 407 8.18 0.97 -19.33
C ALA A 407 7.91 2.28 -20.08
N GLY A 408 7.61 3.37 -19.36
CA GLY A 408 7.36 4.68 -19.95
C GLY A 408 8.58 5.24 -20.69
N SER A 409 9.77 5.15 -20.08
CA SER A 409 11.03 5.64 -20.67
C SER A 409 11.40 4.88 -21.95
N ASP A 410 11.25 3.55 -21.97
CA ASP A 410 11.58 2.77 -23.16
C ASP A 410 10.50 2.87 -24.26
N ALA A 411 9.22 2.88 -23.89
CA ALA A 411 8.12 3.04 -24.84
C ALA A 411 8.13 4.41 -25.56
N ALA A 412 8.59 5.47 -24.88
CA ALA A 412 8.69 6.83 -25.44
C ALA A 412 9.65 6.95 -26.64
N ARG A 413 10.45 5.92 -26.92
CA ARG A 413 11.37 5.87 -28.07
C ARG A 413 10.65 5.64 -29.40
N TYR A 414 9.40 5.19 -29.37
CA TYR A 414 8.63 4.84 -30.55
C TYR A 414 7.59 5.90 -30.89
N LYS A 415 7.30 6.03 -32.18
CA LYS A 415 6.23 6.88 -32.69
C LYS A 415 5.02 6.07 -33.09
N ALA A 416 3.86 6.73 -33.06
CA ALA A 416 2.58 6.16 -33.46
C ALA A 416 2.68 5.31 -34.74
N TYR A 417 2.06 4.13 -34.72
CA TYR A 417 1.92 3.28 -35.90
C TYR A 417 1.03 3.97 -36.96
N ASP A 418 1.51 4.02 -38.20
CA ASP A 418 0.91 4.74 -39.33
C ASP A 418 0.20 3.82 -40.35
N GLY A 419 0.27 2.50 -40.16
CA GLY A 419 -0.36 1.52 -41.04
C GLY A 419 -1.83 1.20 -40.71
N GLU A 420 -2.40 0.30 -41.51
CA GLU A 420 -3.74 -0.23 -41.26
C GLU A 420 -3.75 -1.20 -40.07
N LEU A 421 -4.82 -1.16 -39.29
CA LEU A 421 -5.04 -2.08 -38.17
C LEU A 421 -5.57 -3.44 -38.70
N PRO A 422 -5.17 -4.58 -38.11
CA PRO A 422 -5.56 -5.91 -38.59
C PRO A 422 -7.08 -6.15 -38.46
N ALA A 423 -7.77 -6.26 -39.60
CA ALA A 423 -9.23 -6.36 -39.65
C ALA A 423 -9.81 -7.64 -39.01
N ASP A 424 -9.03 -8.72 -38.97
CA ASP A 424 -9.35 -9.96 -38.29
C ASP A 424 -9.36 -9.78 -36.76
N GLN A 425 -8.31 -9.20 -36.19
CA GLN A 425 -8.22 -8.92 -34.77
C GLN A 425 -9.32 -7.94 -34.31
N LEU A 426 -9.63 -6.93 -35.12
CA LEU A 426 -10.74 -6.00 -34.85
C LEU A 426 -12.10 -6.71 -34.81
N ARG A 427 -12.35 -7.65 -35.72
CA ARG A 427 -13.61 -8.41 -35.76
C ARG A 427 -13.75 -9.34 -34.57
N GLU A 428 -12.67 -10.01 -34.16
CA GLU A 428 -12.67 -10.86 -32.97
C GLU A 428 -12.95 -10.06 -31.70
N ALA A 429 -12.32 -8.89 -31.54
CA ALA A 429 -12.58 -8.00 -30.43
C ALA A 429 -14.02 -7.47 -30.42
N HIS A 430 -14.54 -7.09 -31.58
CA HIS A 430 -15.93 -6.65 -31.74
C HIS A 430 -16.92 -7.74 -31.35
N GLU A 431 -16.71 -8.98 -31.79
CA GLU A 431 -17.55 -10.11 -31.41
C GLU A 431 -17.50 -10.39 -29.90
N LEU A 432 -16.31 -10.35 -29.29
CA LEU A 432 -16.14 -10.51 -27.84
C LEU A 432 -16.96 -9.48 -27.05
N ILE A 433 -16.97 -8.22 -27.50
CA ILE A 433 -17.65 -7.11 -26.82
C ILE A 433 -19.16 -7.21 -27.02
N TYR A 434 -19.62 -7.34 -28.26
CA TYR A 434 -21.02 -7.06 -28.62
C TYR A 434 -21.89 -8.29 -28.78
N ARG A 435 -21.34 -9.52 -28.79
CA ARG A 435 -22.17 -10.74 -28.84
C ARG A 435 -23.31 -10.76 -27.79
N PRO A 436 -23.13 -10.29 -26.54
CA PRO A 436 -24.19 -10.39 -25.53
C PRO A 436 -25.42 -9.54 -25.86
N LEU A 437 -25.29 -8.49 -26.67
CA LEU A 437 -26.44 -7.68 -27.14
C LEU A 437 -27.36 -8.46 -28.09
N ARG A 438 -26.88 -9.54 -28.70
CA ARG A 438 -27.70 -10.41 -29.57
C ARG A 438 -28.59 -11.35 -28.77
N ASN A 439 -28.32 -11.53 -27.48
CA ASN A 439 -29.08 -12.38 -26.58
C ASN A 439 -29.46 -11.65 -25.28
N PRO A 440 -30.22 -10.53 -25.31
CA PRO A 440 -30.48 -9.71 -24.12
C PRO A 440 -31.21 -10.46 -22.99
N GLU A 441 -31.92 -11.55 -23.31
CA GLU A 441 -32.62 -12.43 -22.36
C GLU A 441 -31.78 -13.64 -21.91
N GLY A 442 -30.51 -13.72 -22.33
CA GLY A 442 -29.58 -14.76 -21.92
C GLY A 442 -29.25 -14.73 -20.42
N PRO A 443 -28.54 -15.76 -19.91
CA PRO A 443 -28.12 -15.79 -18.52
C PRO A 443 -27.34 -14.52 -18.14
N PRO A 444 -27.71 -13.84 -17.05
CA PRO A 444 -27.03 -12.63 -16.64
C PRO A 444 -25.64 -12.97 -16.11
N GLN A 445 -24.68 -12.08 -16.34
CA GLN A 445 -23.29 -12.33 -15.99
C GLN A 445 -23.03 -12.74 -14.53
N PRO A 446 -23.73 -12.27 -13.47
CA PRO A 446 -23.37 -12.64 -12.11
C PRO A 446 -23.55 -14.14 -11.86
N GLN A 447 -24.50 -14.78 -12.55
CA GLN A 447 -24.74 -16.22 -12.42
C GLN A 447 -23.62 -17.02 -13.10
N VAL A 448 -23.20 -16.59 -14.30
CA VAL A 448 -22.13 -17.24 -15.06
C VAL A 448 -20.77 -17.03 -14.38
N GLU A 449 -20.48 -15.80 -13.91
CA GLU A 449 -19.26 -15.49 -13.15
C GLU A 449 -19.20 -16.28 -11.84
N TYR A 450 -20.30 -16.34 -11.08
CA TYR A 450 -20.36 -17.13 -9.85
C TYR A 450 -20.07 -18.61 -10.12
N LYS A 451 -20.71 -19.21 -11.14
CA LYS A 451 -20.49 -20.61 -11.53
C LYS A 451 -19.04 -20.87 -11.91
N LEU A 452 -18.44 -19.99 -12.72
CA LEU A 452 -17.03 -20.08 -13.12
C LEU A 452 -16.09 -20.06 -11.91
N ARG A 453 -16.22 -19.05 -11.06
CA ARG A 453 -15.33 -18.85 -9.90
C ARG A 453 -15.57 -19.90 -8.80
N ARG A 454 -16.76 -20.49 -8.73
CA ARG A 454 -17.02 -21.67 -7.90
C ARG A 454 -16.16 -22.86 -8.32
N PHE A 455 -16.05 -23.14 -9.62
CA PHE A 455 -15.17 -24.21 -10.11
C PHE A 455 -13.69 -23.94 -9.84
N VAL A 456 -13.27 -22.66 -9.88
CA VAL A 456 -11.92 -22.26 -9.44
C VAL A 456 -11.70 -22.65 -7.97
N ASN A 457 -12.62 -22.30 -7.07
CA ASN A 457 -12.51 -22.66 -5.66
C ASN A 457 -12.57 -24.17 -5.40
N ASP A 458 -13.47 -24.88 -6.09
CA ASP A 458 -13.66 -26.32 -5.89
C ASP A 458 -12.43 -27.14 -6.35
N TYR A 459 -11.76 -26.71 -7.43
CA TYR A 459 -10.83 -27.57 -8.16
C TYR A 459 -9.44 -27.00 -8.40
N VAL A 460 -9.26 -25.67 -8.36
CA VAL A 460 -7.98 -25.01 -8.65
C VAL A 460 -7.31 -24.52 -7.37
N ALA A 461 -8.08 -24.06 -6.38
CA ALA A 461 -7.55 -23.59 -5.11
C ALA A 461 -6.79 -24.71 -4.37
N PRO A 462 -5.67 -24.37 -3.70
CA PRO A 462 -4.91 -25.32 -2.91
C PRO A 462 -5.71 -25.79 -1.69
N PRO A 463 -5.52 -27.04 -1.24
CA PRO A 463 -4.57 -28.02 -1.79
C PRO A 463 -5.04 -28.62 -3.13
N LYS A 464 -4.09 -28.74 -4.07
CA LYS A 464 -4.31 -29.12 -5.48
C LYS A 464 -4.08 -30.62 -5.70
N SER A 465 -4.62 -31.16 -6.78
CA SER A 465 -4.25 -32.47 -7.33
C SER A 465 -4.52 -32.54 -8.83
N GLY A 466 -3.83 -33.43 -9.54
CA GLY A 466 -3.98 -33.63 -10.99
C GLY A 466 -5.43 -33.92 -11.39
N ALA A 467 -6.12 -34.77 -10.62
CA ALA A 467 -7.53 -35.07 -10.81
C ALA A 467 -8.45 -33.84 -10.65
N ARG A 468 -8.25 -33.02 -9.62
CA ARG A 468 -9.05 -31.79 -9.42
C ARG A 468 -8.81 -30.81 -10.57
N LEU A 469 -7.56 -30.56 -10.91
CA LEU A 469 -7.18 -29.66 -12.01
C LEU A 469 -7.75 -30.12 -13.36
N SER A 470 -7.76 -31.43 -13.61
CA SER A 470 -8.34 -32.02 -14.81
C SER A 470 -9.87 -31.80 -14.89
N LEU A 471 -10.58 -31.95 -13.77
CA LEU A 471 -12.02 -31.62 -13.68
C LEU A 471 -12.29 -30.11 -13.85
N ALA A 472 -11.37 -29.26 -13.39
CA ALA A 472 -11.45 -27.81 -13.63
C ALA A 472 -11.40 -27.51 -15.14
N LEU A 473 -10.45 -28.11 -15.86
CA LEU A 473 -10.30 -27.92 -17.31
C LEU A 473 -11.52 -28.40 -18.09
N GLU A 474 -12.08 -29.57 -17.74
CA GLU A 474 -13.34 -30.04 -18.33
C GLU A 474 -14.49 -29.04 -18.07
N SER A 475 -14.57 -28.51 -16.85
CA SER A 475 -15.59 -27.52 -16.49
C SER A 475 -15.42 -26.22 -17.25
N PHE A 476 -14.19 -25.72 -17.42
CA PHE A 476 -13.91 -24.48 -18.17
C PHE A 476 -14.15 -24.61 -19.66
N GLU A 477 -13.96 -25.81 -20.23
CA GLU A 477 -14.34 -26.09 -21.62
C GLU A 477 -15.86 -26.06 -21.79
N ARG A 478 -16.61 -26.71 -20.89
CA ARG A 478 -18.08 -26.64 -20.90
C ARG A 478 -18.63 -25.23 -20.70
N MET A 479 -17.96 -24.42 -19.87
CA MET A 479 -18.35 -23.03 -19.61
C MET A 479 -18.23 -22.14 -20.85
N ARG A 480 -17.57 -22.55 -21.94
CA ARG A 480 -17.51 -21.79 -23.19
C ARG A 480 -18.91 -21.52 -23.75
N ASP A 481 -19.79 -22.51 -23.70
CA ASP A 481 -21.17 -22.37 -24.17
C ASP A 481 -21.98 -21.46 -23.24
N ASP A 482 -21.88 -21.65 -21.91
CA ASP A 482 -22.53 -20.77 -20.93
C ASP A 482 -22.11 -19.29 -21.10
N ILE A 483 -20.83 -19.04 -21.39
CA ILE A 483 -20.25 -17.71 -21.64
C ILE A 483 -20.67 -17.14 -23.00
N ALA A 484 -20.89 -17.99 -24.00
CA ALA A 484 -21.41 -17.59 -25.31
C ALA A 484 -22.88 -17.18 -25.25
N GLU A 485 -23.67 -17.80 -24.35
CA GLU A 485 -25.09 -17.53 -24.18
C GLU A 485 -25.40 -16.31 -23.29
N MET A 486 -24.40 -15.72 -22.60
CA MET A 486 -24.62 -14.55 -21.74
C MET A 486 -25.36 -13.40 -22.45
N GLY A 487 -26.27 -12.75 -21.71
CA GLY A 487 -27.03 -11.60 -22.19
C GLY A 487 -26.60 -10.28 -21.58
N ALA A 488 -26.69 -9.21 -22.38
CA ALA A 488 -26.53 -7.83 -21.93
C ALA A 488 -27.51 -6.88 -22.63
N ARG A 489 -27.88 -5.80 -21.94
CA ARG A 489 -28.74 -4.72 -22.40
C ARG A 489 -28.08 -3.35 -22.30
N THR A 490 -27.03 -3.22 -21.49
CA THR A 490 -26.34 -1.95 -21.23
C THR A 490 -24.83 -2.04 -21.49
N PRO A 491 -24.14 -0.91 -21.76
CA PRO A 491 -22.68 -0.90 -21.86
C PRO A 491 -21.96 -1.43 -20.61
N HIS A 492 -22.55 -1.22 -19.42
CA HIS A 492 -22.02 -1.76 -18.18
C HIS A 492 -22.11 -3.30 -18.15
N GLU A 493 -23.23 -3.87 -18.58
CA GLU A 493 -23.38 -5.32 -18.66
C GLU A 493 -22.45 -5.95 -19.70
N LEU A 494 -22.19 -5.27 -20.83
CA LEU A 494 -21.16 -5.69 -21.79
C LEU A 494 -19.77 -5.74 -21.14
N MET A 495 -19.43 -4.72 -20.35
CA MET A 495 -18.17 -4.67 -19.62
C MET A 495 -18.04 -5.89 -18.71
N ARG A 496 -19.10 -6.19 -17.94
CA ARG A 496 -19.09 -7.33 -17.04
C ARG A 496 -19.04 -8.68 -17.78
N CYS A 497 -19.71 -8.83 -18.92
CA CYS A 497 -19.64 -10.04 -19.74
C CYS A 497 -18.24 -10.28 -20.32
N ALA A 498 -17.56 -9.23 -20.78
CA ALA A 498 -16.17 -9.33 -21.24
C ALA A 498 -15.22 -9.75 -20.09
N GLU A 499 -15.42 -9.20 -18.89
CA GLU A 499 -14.65 -9.58 -17.70
C GLU A 499 -14.77 -11.08 -17.37
N VAL A 500 -15.94 -11.70 -17.52
CA VAL A 500 -16.09 -13.17 -17.33
C VAL A 500 -15.21 -13.96 -18.29
N SER A 501 -15.05 -13.48 -19.53
CA SER A 501 -14.18 -14.13 -20.51
C SER A 501 -12.70 -14.06 -20.07
N PHE A 502 -12.26 -12.91 -19.55
CA PHE A 502 -10.89 -12.76 -19.02
C PHE A 502 -10.64 -13.64 -17.79
N ILE A 503 -11.60 -13.71 -16.87
CA ILE A 503 -11.51 -14.58 -15.69
C ILE A 503 -11.40 -16.05 -16.13
N ARG A 504 -12.14 -16.46 -17.16
CA ARG A 504 -12.08 -17.83 -17.68
C ARG A 504 -10.73 -18.15 -18.33
N ASP A 505 -10.15 -17.21 -19.08
CA ASP A 505 -8.79 -17.37 -19.61
C ASP A 505 -7.78 -17.54 -18.47
N CYS A 506 -7.83 -16.65 -17.47
CA CYS A 506 -6.95 -16.74 -16.29
C CYS A 506 -7.13 -18.06 -15.51
N ALA A 507 -8.36 -18.53 -15.37
CA ALA A 507 -8.67 -19.78 -14.69
C ALA A 507 -8.11 -21.00 -15.44
N GLU A 508 -8.21 -21.03 -16.77
CA GLU A 508 -7.60 -22.10 -17.56
C GLU A 508 -6.07 -22.05 -17.48
N MET A 509 -5.46 -20.87 -17.61
CA MET A 509 -4.02 -20.70 -17.47
C MET A 509 -3.53 -21.19 -16.09
N ALA A 510 -4.22 -20.80 -15.01
CA ALA A 510 -3.93 -21.24 -13.65
C ALA A 510 -4.03 -22.76 -13.46
N ALA A 511 -5.07 -23.39 -14.03
CA ALA A 511 -5.28 -24.83 -13.93
C ALA A 511 -4.24 -25.61 -14.73
N ARG A 512 -3.96 -25.23 -15.99
CA ARG A 512 -2.96 -25.90 -16.83
C ARG A 512 -1.55 -25.75 -16.29
N ALA A 513 -1.18 -24.55 -15.84
CA ALA A 513 0.13 -24.30 -15.25
C ALA A 513 0.31 -25.11 -13.97
N SER A 514 -0.74 -25.19 -13.14
CA SER A 514 -0.70 -26.00 -11.93
C SER A 514 -0.65 -27.51 -12.21
N LEU A 515 -1.27 -27.97 -13.30
CA LEU A 515 -1.24 -29.37 -13.72
C LEU A 515 0.13 -29.74 -14.26
N ALA A 516 0.76 -28.83 -15.01
CA ALA A 516 2.09 -28.99 -15.57
C ALA A 516 3.15 -29.23 -14.48
N ARG A 517 3.20 -28.35 -13.45
CA ARG A 517 4.16 -28.49 -12.35
C ARG A 517 3.78 -29.65 -11.43
N THR A 518 4.59 -30.70 -11.43
CA THR A 518 4.37 -31.94 -10.64
C THR A 518 5.27 -31.99 -9.39
N GLU A 519 5.27 -30.91 -8.61
CA GLU A 519 5.89 -30.78 -7.28
C GLU A 519 5.02 -29.89 -6.37
N SER A 520 5.40 -29.76 -5.09
CA SER A 520 4.90 -28.71 -4.18
C SER A 520 6.03 -27.73 -3.89
N ARG A 521 5.77 -26.43 -4.08
CA ARG A 521 6.73 -25.33 -3.85
C ARG A 521 6.01 -24.08 -3.36
N TRP A 522 6.71 -23.20 -2.64
CA TRP A 522 6.18 -21.94 -2.11
C TRP A 522 5.00 -22.14 -1.14
N GLY A 523 5.07 -23.17 -0.30
CA GLY A 523 4.01 -23.50 0.67
C GLY A 523 2.62 -23.56 0.02
N LEU A 524 1.65 -22.80 0.56
CA LEU A 524 0.27 -22.87 0.10
C LEU A 524 0.07 -22.30 -1.32
N TYR A 525 0.97 -21.48 -1.84
CA TYR A 525 0.81 -20.88 -3.18
C TYR A 525 0.79 -21.93 -4.29
N HIS A 526 1.54 -23.02 -4.11
CA HIS A 526 1.51 -24.19 -4.98
C HIS A 526 1.69 -25.48 -4.17
N ASP A 527 0.65 -25.87 -3.43
CA ASP A 527 0.59 -27.13 -2.70
C ASP A 527 -0.19 -28.20 -3.49
N ARG A 528 0.50 -29.26 -3.91
CA ARG A 528 -0.04 -30.46 -4.58
C ARG A 528 0.01 -31.69 -3.68
N LEU A 529 -1.15 -32.25 -3.33
CA LEU A 529 -1.23 -33.42 -2.45
C LEU A 529 -0.69 -34.71 -3.09
N ASP A 530 -0.79 -34.80 -4.41
CA ASP A 530 -0.27 -35.92 -5.21
C ASP A 530 1.23 -35.82 -5.48
N HIS A 531 1.82 -34.64 -5.28
CA HIS A 531 3.25 -34.37 -5.40
C HIS A 531 3.78 -33.52 -4.23
N PRO A 532 3.70 -33.98 -2.98
CA PRO A 532 3.83 -33.14 -1.79
C PRO A 532 5.24 -32.63 -1.48
N ARG A 533 6.24 -33.00 -2.29
CA ARG A 533 7.65 -32.65 -2.05
C ARG A 533 8.12 -31.66 -3.11
N ARG A 534 9.00 -30.75 -2.69
CA ARG A 534 9.82 -29.92 -3.57
C ARG A 534 10.79 -30.81 -4.35
N ASP A 535 10.93 -30.56 -5.65
CA ASP A 535 11.81 -31.29 -6.57
C ASP A 535 12.76 -30.31 -7.30
N ASP A 536 13.89 -30.01 -6.68
CA ASP A 536 14.89 -29.10 -7.25
C ASP A 536 15.66 -29.74 -8.44
N ASP A 537 15.61 -31.06 -8.63
CA ASP A 537 16.30 -31.73 -9.74
C ASP A 537 15.53 -31.55 -11.06
N SER A 538 14.19 -31.69 -11.01
CA SER A 538 13.35 -31.62 -12.21
C SER A 538 12.72 -30.25 -12.44
N TRP A 539 12.42 -29.50 -11.37
CA TRP A 539 11.53 -28.35 -11.40
C TRP A 539 12.16 -27.02 -10.97
N PHE A 540 13.49 -26.96 -10.80
CA PHE A 540 14.20 -25.72 -10.52
C PHE A 540 14.33 -24.81 -11.76
N HIS A 541 13.19 -24.38 -12.28
CA HIS A 541 13.05 -23.57 -13.48
C HIS A 541 11.75 -22.75 -13.43
N HIS A 542 11.72 -21.65 -14.19
CA HIS A 542 10.49 -20.96 -14.51
C HIS A 542 9.61 -21.81 -15.42
N LEU A 543 8.30 -21.69 -15.27
CA LEU A 543 7.33 -22.31 -16.15
C LEU A 543 6.67 -21.20 -16.97
N ASP A 544 7.11 -21.06 -18.22
CA ASP A 544 6.59 -20.04 -19.12
C ASP A 544 5.43 -20.61 -19.94
N LEU A 545 4.31 -19.90 -19.96
CA LEU A 545 3.09 -20.18 -20.71
C LEU A 545 2.96 -19.18 -21.85
N HIS A 546 2.60 -19.66 -23.04
CA HIS A 546 2.30 -18.81 -24.18
C HIS A 546 1.22 -19.41 -25.07
N LYS A 547 0.66 -18.58 -25.95
CA LYS A 547 -0.25 -19.00 -27.00
C LYS A 547 0.54 -19.35 -28.26
N SER A 548 0.43 -20.58 -28.73
CA SER A 548 1.10 -20.99 -29.97
C SER A 548 0.33 -20.53 -31.22
N PRO A 549 0.93 -20.59 -32.43
CA PRO A 549 0.24 -20.19 -33.66
C PRO A 549 -1.02 -20.99 -33.99
N SER A 550 -1.18 -22.21 -33.45
CA SER A 550 -2.42 -22.99 -33.56
C SER A 550 -3.53 -22.51 -32.63
N GLY A 551 -3.19 -21.62 -31.69
CA GLY A 551 -4.06 -21.12 -30.64
C GLY A 551 -4.00 -21.91 -29.33
N ALA A 552 -3.15 -22.93 -29.24
CA ALA A 552 -3.00 -23.76 -28.05
C ALA A 552 -2.20 -23.08 -26.92
N MET A 553 -2.48 -23.47 -25.67
CA MET A 553 -1.70 -23.09 -24.49
C MET A 553 -0.50 -24.03 -24.36
N GLU A 554 0.70 -23.53 -24.62
CA GLU A 554 1.93 -24.31 -24.59
C GLU A 554 2.89 -23.81 -23.51
N PHE A 555 3.65 -24.75 -22.94
CA PHE A 555 4.58 -24.48 -21.84
C PHE A 555 6.03 -24.68 -22.24
N THR A 556 6.91 -23.89 -21.63
CA THR A 556 8.36 -24.00 -21.72
C THR A 556 8.98 -23.97 -20.32
N ALA A 557 9.85 -24.93 -20.03
CA ALA A 557 10.68 -24.91 -18.84
C ALA A 557 11.92 -24.05 -19.11
N ARG A 558 11.96 -22.83 -18.56
CA ARG A 558 13.10 -21.91 -18.70
C ARG A 558 13.96 -21.96 -17.44
N PRO A 559 15.24 -22.36 -17.54
CA PRO A 559 16.10 -22.47 -16.36
C PRO A 559 16.27 -21.11 -15.67
N VAL A 560 16.42 -21.15 -14.35
CA VAL A 560 16.78 -19.97 -13.55
C VAL A 560 18.17 -19.50 -13.98
N ALA A 561 18.30 -18.20 -14.30
CA ALA A 561 19.59 -17.62 -14.68
C ALA A 561 20.58 -17.67 -13.50
N PRO A 562 21.89 -17.71 -13.76
CA PRO A 562 22.88 -17.53 -12.70
C PRO A 562 22.60 -16.25 -11.92
N TYR A 563 22.60 -16.35 -10.59
CA TYR A 563 22.27 -15.22 -9.74
C TYR A 563 23.30 -14.10 -9.84
N LEU A 564 22.80 -12.86 -9.84
CA LEU A 564 23.60 -11.64 -9.73
C LEU A 564 24.12 -11.47 -8.30
N VAL A 565 23.31 -11.84 -7.32
CA VAL A 565 23.59 -11.84 -5.89
C VAL A 565 23.58 -13.30 -5.39
N PRO A 566 24.72 -13.84 -4.93
CA PRO A 566 24.80 -15.21 -4.43
C PRO A 566 23.87 -15.44 -3.24
N VAL A 567 23.23 -16.61 -3.21
CA VAL A 567 22.38 -17.08 -2.12
C VAL A 567 22.81 -18.51 -1.82
N ASP A 568 23.52 -18.75 -0.72
CA ASP A 568 24.22 -20.01 -0.44
C ASP A 568 23.34 -21.27 -0.53
N GLU A 569 22.04 -21.12 -0.27
CA GLU A 569 21.04 -22.18 -0.32
C GLU A 569 20.73 -22.67 -1.75
N PHE A 570 21.06 -21.87 -2.78
CA PHE A 570 20.66 -22.09 -4.17
C PHE A 570 21.77 -21.72 -5.16
N ALA A 571 22.08 -22.62 -6.10
CA ALA A 571 23.13 -22.40 -7.09
C ALA A 571 22.64 -22.71 -8.53
N PRO A 572 21.81 -21.84 -9.14
CA PRO A 572 21.39 -22.01 -10.52
C PRO A 572 22.58 -21.94 -11.47
N VAL A 573 22.69 -22.95 -12.35
CA VAL A 573 23.73 -23.02 -13.38
C VAL A 573 23.28 -22.43 -14.72
N GLY A 574 22.00 -22.09 -14.87
CA GLY A 574 21.40 -21.70 -16.15
C GLY A 574 21.26 -22.87 -17.13
N GLY A 575 21.06 -22.56 -18.41
CA GLY A 575 20.97 -23.56 -19.48
C GLY A 575 20.01 -23.16 -20.61
N PRO A 576 19.80 -24.04 -21.60
CA PRO A 576 18.78 -23.83 -22.63
C PRO A 576 17.37 -24.09 -22.09
N SER A 577 16.39 -23.34 -22.58
CA SER A 577 14.97 -23.62 -22.33
C SER A 577 14.54 -24.93 -22.98
N ARG A 578 13.64 -25.67 -22.32
CA ARG A 578 13.08 -26.94 -22.79
C ARG A 578 11.58 -26.80 -23.07
N PRO A 579 11.11 -27.00 -24.31
CA PRO A 579 9.68 -27.00 -24.60
C PRO A 579 9.01 -28.19 -23.90
N LEU A 580 7.88 -27.92 -23.25
CA LEU A 580 6.99 -28.92 -22.66
C LEU A 580 5.77 -29.17 -23.54
N GLY A 581 5.36 -28.18 -24.34
CA GLY A 581 4.21 -28.26 -25.24
C GLY A 581 2.89 -28.11 -24.50
N GLU A 582 1.83 -28.70 -25.06
CA GLU A 582 0.51 -28.69 -24.45
C GLU A 582 0.43 -29.62 -23.23
N VAL A 583 -0.33 -29.18 -22.22
CA VAL A 583 -0.62 -29.96 -21.02
C VAL A 583 -2.06 -30.42 -21.08
N HIS A 584 -2.27 -31.72 -21.11
CA HIS A 584 -3.59 -32.34 -21.22
C HIS A 584 -4.12 -32.79 -19.85
N PRO A 585 -5.45 -32.74 -19.64
CA PRO A 585 -6.08 -33.32 -18.45
C PRO A 585 -5.71 -34.80 -18.28
N GLU A 586 -5.58 -35.23 -17.03
CA GLU A 586 -5.44 -36.63 -16.64
C GLU A 586 -6.79 -37.37 -16.77
N ASP A 587 -6.74 -38.67 -17.05
CA ASP A 587 -7.93 -39.52 -17.04
C ASP A 587 -8.45 -39.69 -15.60
N VAL A 588 -9.50 -38.96 -15.26
CA VAL A 588 -10.19 -39.10 -13.96
C VAL A 588 -11.30 -40.14 -14.11
N ALA A 589 -11.27 -41.19 -13.28
CA ALA A 589 -12.30 -42.22 -13.26
C ALA A 589 -13.66 -41.64 -12.79
N THR A 590 -14.44 -41.08 -13.70
CA THR A 590 -15.86 -40.80 -13.46
C THR A 590 -16.60 -42.13 -13.44
N ALA A 591 -17.48 -42.36 -12.47
CA ALA A 591 -18.19 -43.63 -12.33
C ALA A 591 -18.95 -44.02 -13.62
N GLY A 592 -18.40 -44.96 -14.40
CA GLY A 592 -19.07 -45.68 -15.49
C GLY A 592 -19.27 -44.91 -16.82
N SER A 593 -19.55 -45.66 -17.90
CA SER A 593 -19.86 -45.08 -19.21
C SER A 593 -21.01 -44.08 -19.12
N ARG A 594 -20.88 -42.94 -19.78
CA ARG A 594 -21.87 -41.85 -19.88
C ARG A 594 -23.24 -42.26 -20.49
N ASP A 595 -23.45 -43.54 -20.81
CA ASP A 595 -24.64 -44.06 -21.49
C ASP A 595 -25.78 -44.54 -20.57
N VAL A 596 -25.67 -44.40 -19.24
CA VAL A 596 -26.78 -44.75 -18.34
C VAL A 596 -27.06 -43.60 -17.37
N ALA A 597 -28.06 -42.79 -17.70
CA ALA A 597 -28.66 -41.87 -16.75
C ALA A 597 -29.31 -42.67 -15.60
N PRO A 598 -29.10 -42.31 -14.33
CA PRO A 598 -29.98 -42.74 -13.26
C PRO A 598 -31.35 -42.08 -13.50
N LEU A 599 -32.29 -42.86 -14.02
CA LEU A 599 -33.71 -42.54 -14.01
C LEU A 599 -34.17 -42.51 -12.55
N ALA A 600 -34.45 -41.32 -12.03
CA ALA A 600 -35.38 -41.17 -10.92
C ALA A 600 -36.79 -41.08 -11.50
N THR A 601 -37.48 -42.21 -11.54
CA THR A 601 -38.95 -42.26 -11.70
C THR A 601 -39.61 -41.59 -10.50
N GLY A 602 -40.54 -40.67 -10.78
CA GLY A 602 -41.09 -39.73 -9.80
C GLY A 602 -41.99 -40.31 -8.71
N ALA A 603 -42.30 -39.43 -7.76
CA ALA A 603 -43.53 -39.43 -6.99
C ALA A 603 -43.92 -37.95 -6.77
N GLU A 604 -45.11 -37.58 -7.21
CA GLU A 604 -45.75 -36.32 -6.85
C GLU A 604 -45.88 -36.24 -5.32
N ALA A 605 -45.38 -35.16 -4.74
CA ALA A 605 -45.71 -34.75 -3.38
C ALA A 605 -46.05 -33.25 -3.39
N ALA A 606 -47.21 -32.94 -2.84
CA ALA A 606 -47.85 -31.64 -2.85
C ALA A 606 -46.96 -30.51 -2.26
N ALA A 607 -47.00 -29.36 -2.92
CA ALA A 607 -46.41 -28.12 -2.44
C ALA A 607 -47.09 -27.65 -1.14
N PRO A 608 -46.34 -27.16 -0.13
CA PRO A 608 -46.94 -26.38 0.94
C PRO A 608 -47.30 -24.99 0.40
N GLN A 609 -48.53 -24.56 0.66
CA GLN A 609 -48.93 -23.16 0.57
C GLN A 609 -48.10 -22.36 1.57
N VAL A 610 -47.22 -21.49 1.06
CA VAL A 610 -46.65 -20.40 1.84
C VAL A 610 -47.72 -19.31 1.89
N THR A 611 -48.24 -19.05 3.09
CA THR A 611 -49.13 -17.93 3.36
C THR A 611 -48.36 -16.62 3.23
N ASP A 612 -48.84 -15.78 2.33
CA ASP A 612 -48.47 -14.39 2.16
C ASP A 612 -48.71 -13.62 3.47
N SER A 613 -47.64 -13.09 4.07
CA SER A 613 -47.72 -12.03 5.08
C SER A 613 -46.99 -10.80 4.56
N SER A 614 -47.65 -10.07 3.66
CA SER A 614 -47.25 -8.73 3.26
C SER A 614 -47.40 -7.76 4.45
N ALA A 615 -46.33 -7.54 5.20
CA ALA A 615 -46.18 -6.34 6.01
C ALA A 615 -45.69 -5.20 5.08
N PRO A 616 -46.31 -4.01 5.10
CA PRO A 616 -45.89 -2.92 4.23
C PRO A 616 -44.48 -2.46 4.61
N PRO A 617 -43.64 -2.05 3.63
CA PRO A 617 -42.33 -1.51 3.92
C PRO A 617 -42.47 -0.23 4.75
N THR A 618 -41.79 -0.20 5.89
CA THR A 618 -41.52 1.03 6.64
C THR A 618 -40.73 1.99 5.74
N PRO A 619 -41.08 3.29 5.71
CA PRO A 619 -40.36 4.24 4.88
C PRO A 619 -38.91 4.32 5.36
N GLU A 620 -37.98 4.14 4.43
CA GLU A 620 -36.57 4.46 4.62
C GLU A 620 -36.43 5.90 5.17
N PRO A 621 -35.49 6.16 6.09
CA PRO A 621 -35.20 7.52 6.51
C PRO A 621 -34.80 8.31 5.26
N ALA A 622 -35.53 9.38 4.99
CA ALA A 622 -35.28 10.27 3.87
C ALA A 622 -33.82 10.74 3.93
N LEU A 623 -33.00 10.28 2.99
CA LEU A 623 -31.77 10.96 2.61
C LEU A 623 -32.14 12.42 2.31
N ASP A 624 -31.47 13.33 2.99
CA ASP A 624 -31.63 14.77 2.83
C ASP A 624 -31.54 15.13 1.34
N ARG A 625 -32.70 15.40 0.73
CA ARG A 625 -32.77 15.74 -0.68
C ARG A 625 -32.33 17.19 -0.81
N SER A 626 -31.06 17.36 -1.16
CA SER A 626 -30.56 18.61 -1.73
C SER A 626 -31.56 19.18 -2.75
N SER A 627 -31.81 20.49 -2.73
CA SER A 627 -32.74 21.11 -3.67
C SER A 627 -32.32 20.81 -5.12
N PRO A 628 -33.25 20.71 -6.09
CA PRO A 628 -32.90 20.46 -7.50
C PRO A 628 -31.82 21.41 -8.04
N GLN A 629 -31.78 22.65 -7.53
CA GLN A 629 -30.77 23.63 -7.85
C GLN A 629 -29.38 23.28 -7.28
N SER A 630 -29.31 22.75 -6.07
CA SER A 630 -28.06 22.27 -5.47
C SER A 630 -27.48 21.09 -6.23
N ALA A 631 -28.33 20.15 -6.66
CA ALA A 631 -27.90 18.99 -7.46
C ALA A 631 -27.29 19.41 -8.81
N VAL A 632 -27.87 20.42 -9.48
CA VAL A 632 -27.31 20.98 -10.72
C VAL A 632 -25.94 21.60 -10.46
N ARG A 633 -25.78 22.41 -9.39
CA ARG A 633 -24.49 23.01 -9.05
C ARG A 633 -23.41 21.99 -8.70
N LEU A 634 -23.78 20.90 -8.03
CA LEU A 634 -22.85 19.80 -7.75
C LEU A 634 -22.39 19.10 -9.05
N LEU A 635 -23.31 18.88 -10.00
CA LEU A 635 -22.94 18.33 -11.31
C LEU A 635 -22.05 19.29 -12.12
N GLU A 636 -22.29 20.60 -12.03
CA GLU A 636 -21.41 21.61 -12.62
C GLU A 636 -20.00 21.56 -12.00
N LEU A 637 -19.89 21.42 -10.67
CA LEU A 637 -18.60 21.28 -9.99
C LEU A 637 -17.86 20.01 -10.41
N VAL A 638 -18.56 18.89 -10.58
CA VAL A 638 -17.97 17.64 -11.10
C VAL A 638 -17.44 17.85 -12.52
N ALA A 639 -18.21 18.51 -13.38
CA ALA A 639 -17.77 18.82 -14.75
C ALA A 639 -16.59 19.81 -14.76
N LEU A 640 -16.58 20.80 -13.86
CA LEU A 640 -15.47 21.74 -13.70
C LEU A 640 -14.20 21.01 -13.25
N ALA A 641 -14.29 20.09 -12.29
CA ALA A 641 -13.16 19.28 -11.84
C ALA A 641 -12.51 18.50 -12.99
N GLU A 642 -13.31 18.01 -13.95
CA GLU A 642 -12.81 17.37 -15.17
C GLU A 642 -12.18 18.36 -16.17
N ALA A 643 -12.62 19.62 -16.14
CA ALA A 643 -12.19 20.68 -17.06
C ALA A 643 -10.99 21.52 -16.57
N GLU A 644 -10.45 21.23 -15.39
CA GLU A 644 -9.29 21.93 -14.79
C GLU A 644 -9.52 23.45 -14.70
N PRO A 645 -10.40 23.91 -13.78
CA PRO A 645 -10.84 25.29 -13.73
C PRO A 645 -9.77 26.19 -13.11
N GLU A 646 -9.63 27.41 -13.63
CA GLU A 646 -8.95 28.49 -12.92
C GLU A 646 -9.74 28.89 -11.66
N LEU A 647 -9.07 29.44 -10.65
CA LEU A 647 -9.69 29.81 -9.37
C LEU A 647 -10.95 30.68 -9.54
N ASP A 648 -10.93 31.62 -10.49
CA ASP A 648 -12.06 32.51 -10.80
C ASP A 648 -13.36 31.75 -11.13
N SER A 649 -13.25 30.56 -11.72
CA SER A 649 -14.40 29.72 -12.04
C SER A 649 -15.00 29.02 -10.81
N LEU A 650 -14.21 28.88 -9.74
CA LEU A 650 -14.62 28.25 -8.47
C LEU A 650 -15.13 29.27 -7.45
N LEU A 651 -14.71 30.54 -7.53
CA LEU A 651 -15.13 31.61 -6.60
C LEU A 651 -16.66 31.67 -6.39
N PRO A 652 -17.53 31.59 -7.43
CA PRO A 652 -18.98 31.63 -7.24
C PRO A 652 -19.55 30.47 -6.42
N TYR A 653 -18.84 29.35 -6.36
CA TYR A 653 -19.24 28.14 -5.62
C TYR A 653 -18.65 28.15 -4.19
N LEU A 654 -17.47 28.74 -4.00
CA LEU A 654 -16.87 28.95 -2.67
C LEU A 654 -17.68 29.92 -1.80
N THR A 655 -18.48 30.81 -2.40
CA THR A 655 -19.39 31.72 -1.68
C THR A 655 -20.86 31.33 -1.82
N ASP A 656 -21.17 30.10 -2.25
CA ASP A 656 -22.56 29.67 -2.47
C ASP A 656 -23.36 29.67 -1.16
N ALA A 657 -24.67 29.96 -1.23
CA ALA A 657 -25.53 29.96 -0.05
C ALA A 657 -25.63 28.58 0.62
N VAL A 658 -25.47 27.49 -0.15
CA VAL A 658 -25.59 26.10 0.29
C VAL A 658 -24.24 25.56 0.76
N PRO A 659 -24.08 25.19 2.05
CA PRO A 659 -22.82 24.66 2.59
C PRO A 659 -22.28 23.43 1.85
N ALA A 660 -23.15 22.52 1.41
CA ALA A 660 -22.75 21.34 0.64
C ALA A 660 -22.08 21.70 -0.71
N VAL A 661 -22.51 22.78 -1.37
CA VAL A 661 -21.90 23.28 -2.61
C VAL A 661 -20.54 23.91 -2.31
N ARG A 662 -20.42 24.70 -1.24
CA ARG A 662 -19.13 25.27 -0.80
C ARG A 662 -18.12 24.19 -0.42
N ARG A 663 -18.55 23.15 0.31
CA ARG A 663 -17.73 21.99 0.68
C ARG A 663 -17.25 21.25 -0.56
N GLU A 664 -18.11 21.07 -1.56
CA GLU A 664 -17.73 20.46 -2.83
C GLU A 664 -16.77 21.36 -3.62
N ALA A 665 -16.97 22.68 -3.62
CA ALA A 665 -16.05 23.63 -4.24
C ALA A 665 -14.65 23.59 -3.61
N VAL A 666 -14.57 23.44 -2.27
CA VAL A 666 -13.31 23.15 -1.57
C VAL A 666 -12.71 21.84 -2.06
N ALA A 667 -13.49 20.77 -2.20
CA ALA A 667 -13.00 19.49 -2.70
C ALA A 667 -12.44 19.59 -4.13
N VAL A 668 -13.12 20.33 -5.02
CA VAL A 668 -12.63 20.61 -6.38
C VAL A 668 -11.37 21.45 -6.34
N LEU A 669 -11.31 22.49 -5.51
CA LEU A 669 -10.13 23.34 -5.35
C LEU A 669 -8.91 22.51 -4.87
N THR A 670 -9.12 21.58 -3.95
CA THR A 670 -8.10 20.66 -3.46
C THR A 670 -7.63 19.68 -4.52
N GLU A 671 -8.52 19.30 -5.43
CA GLU A 671 -8.20 18.38 -6.52
C GLU A 671 -7.45 19.05 -7.65
N THR A 672 -7.82 20.28 -8.03
CA THR A 672 -7.28 20.95 -9.22
C THR A 672 -6.16 21.94 -8.90
N VAL A 673 -6.08 22.41 -7.65
CA VAL A 673 -5.02 23.28 -7.09
C VAL A 673 -4.62 24.43 -8.04
N PRO A 674 -5.56 25.25 -8.55
CA PRO A 674 -5.21 26.42 -9.35
C PRO A 674 -4.39 27.44 -8.56
N SER A 675 -3.73 28.37 -9.25
CA SER A 675 -2.99 29.45 -8.60
C SER A 675 -3.88 30.22 -7.60
N GLY A 676 -3.38 30.51 -6.41
CA GLY A 676 -4.14 31.16 -5.33
C GLY A 676 -4.96 30.22 -4.43
N THR A 677 -4.85 28.90 -4.61
CA THR A 677 -5.56 27.90 -3.79
C THR A 677 -5.29 28.06 -2.29
N GLY A 678 -4.04 28.29 -1.89
CA GLY A 678 -3.65 28.43 -0.48
C GLY A 678 -4.42 29.56 0.22
N PRO A 679 -4.30 30.82 -0.23
CA PRO A 679 -5.05 31.95 0.32
C PRO A 679 -6.57 31.72 0.32
N ALA A 680 -7.14 31.15 -0.76
CA ALA A 680 -8.58 30.87 -0.84
C ALA A 680 -9.05 29.86 0.22
N LEU A 681 -8.28 28.79 0.45
CA LEU A 681 -8.58 27.82 1.52
C LEU A 681 -8.42 28.43 2.91
N ALA A 682 -7.38 29.26 3.12
CA ALA A 682 -7.18 29.96 4.38
C ALA A 682 -8.32 30.95 4.69
N GLU A 683 -8.90 31.60 3.68
CA GLU A 683 -10.12 32.40 3.85
C GLU A 683 -11.33 31.53 4.23
N THR A 684 -11.45 30.36 3.61
CA THR A 684 -12.55 29.40 3.86
C THR A 684 -12.52 28.80 5.27
N LEU A 685 -11.39 28.88 5.98
CA LEU A 685 -11.33 28.53 7.41
C LEU A 685 -12.25 29.38 8.30
N ARG A 686 -12.74 30.52 7.80
CA ARG A 686 -13.70 31.41 8.49
C ARG A 686 -15.15 31.19 8.05
N ASP A 687 -15.44 30.12 7.30
CA ASP A 687 -16.79 29.81 6.85
C ASP A 687 -17.76 29.64 8.03
N PRO A 688 -18.99 30.14 7.96
CA PRO A 688 -19.98 29.96 9.03
C PRO A 688 -20.31 28.48 9.31
N SER A 689 -20.17 27.60 8.32
CA SER A 689 -20.44 26.16 8.44
C SER A 689 -19.23 25.37 8.93
N ALA A 690 -19.41 24.59 9.99
CA ALA A 690 -18.35 23.74 10.55
C ALA A 690 -17.84 22.67 9.57
N GLU A 691 -18.73 22.07 8.75
CA GLU A 691 -18.32 21.09 7.75
C GLU A 691 -17.45 21.68 6.63
N VAL A 692 -17.67 22.95 6.27
CA VAL A 692 -16.88 23.65 5.25
C VAL A 692 -15.52 24.02 5.83
N ARG A 693 -15.46 24.53 7.07
CA ARG A 693 -14.20 24.79 7.77
C ARG A 693 -13.36 23.52 7.93
N ALA A 694 -13.98 22.41 8.32
CA ALA A 694 -13.31 21.12 8.45
C ALA A 694 -12.76 20.63 7.09
N ALA A 695 -13.52 20.80 6.01
CA ALA A 695 -13.05 20.47 4.66
C ALA A 695 -11.86 21.36 4.22
N ALA A 696 -11.90 22.66 4.50
CA ALA A 696 -10.79 23.58 4.18
C ALA A 696 -9.53 23.27 5.02
N ALA A 697 -9.70 22.99 6.31
CA ALA A 697 -8.62 22.57 7.20
C ALA A 697 -7.96 21.27 6.73
N ALA A 698 -8.76 20.26 6.37
CA ALA A 698 -8.26 19.01 5.82
C ALA A 698 -7.52 19.24 4.48
N SER A 699 -8.06 20.10 3.64
CA SER A 699 -7.48 20.44 2.33
C SER A 699 -6.14 21.13 2.44
N LEU A 700 -5.99 22.10 3.35
CA LEU A 700 -4.71 22.77 3.59
C LEU A 700 -3.63 21.79 4.05
N ARG A 701 -3.99 20.84 4.95
CA ARG A 701 -3.05 19.78 5.40
C ARG A 701 -2.66 18.83 4.27
N GLU A 702 -3.64 18.41 3.45
CA GLU A 702 -3.41 17.54 2.29
C GLU A 702 -2.44 18.19 1.29
N LEU A 703 -2.53 19.51 1.12
CA LEU A 703 -1.79 20.24 0.10
C LEU A 703 -0.46 20.85 0.56
N VAL A 704 -0.03 20.66 1.81
CA VAL A 704 1.21 21.26 2.36
C VAL A 704 2.42 21.10 1.43
N GLU A 705 2.66 19.91 0.86
CA GLU A 705 3.81 19.67 -0.02
C GLU A 705 3.68 20.33 -1.41
N THR A 706 2.52 20.93 -1.71
CA THR A 706 2.20 21.51 -3.02
C THR A 706 1.84 22.99 -2.97
N LEU A 707 1.42 23.52 -1.83
CA LEU A 707 1.11 24.94 -1.70
C LEU A 707 2.40 25.75 -1.68
N PRO A 708 2.48 26.85 -2.45
CA PRO A 708 3.58 27.78 -2.33
C PRO A 708 3.54 28.48 -0.97
N ALA A 709 4.71 28.70 -0.37
CA ALA A 709 4.87 29.45 0.87
C ALA A 709 4.72 30.97 0.61
N GLU A 710 3.48 31.43 0.47
CA GLU A 710 3.15 32.82 0.12
C GLU A 710 2.80 33.68 1.36
N PRO A 711 3.12 34.99 1.36
CA PRO A 711 2.74 35.89 2.46
C PRO A 711 1.23 35.92 2.75
N ASP A 712 0.39 35.92 1.72
CA ASP A 712 -1.07 35.96 1.88
C ASP A 712 -1.60 34.69 2.56
N LEU A 713 -0.98 33.53 2.29
CA LEU A 713 -1.29 32.28 2.98
C LEU A 713 -0.86 32.36 4.44
N ARG A 714 0.34 32.87 4.73
CA ARG A 714 0.81 33.09 6.12
C ARG A 714 -0.17 33.96 6.90
N ASP A 715 -0.59 35.09 6.33
CA ASP A 715 -1.48 36.05 7.00
C ASP A 715 -2.87 35.43 7.24
N GLY A 716 -3.39 34.68 6.26
CA GLY A 716 -4.64 33.95 6.38
C GLY A 716 -4.62 32.91 7.50
N LEU A 717 -3.55 32.11 7.59
CA LEU A 717 -3.37 31.09 8.62
C LEU A 717 -3.12 31.69 10.01
N ALA A 718 -2.32 32.76 10.10
CA ALA A 718 -2.09 33.46 11.36
C ALA A 718 -3.38 34.07 11.92
N ALA A 719 -4.24 34.62 11.05
CA ALA A 719 -5.58 35.07 11.44
C ALA A 719 -6.46 33.90 11.93
N ALA A 720 -6.35 32.73 11.31
CA ALA A 720 -7.11 31.54 11.69
C ALA A 720 -6.79 31.01 13.10
N LEU A 721 -5.63 31.36 13.67
CA LEU A 721 -5.29 31.04 15.07
C LEU A 721 -6.20 31.73 16.10
N ALA A 722 -6.93 32.77 15.70
CA ALA A 722 -7.90 33.47 16.56
C ALA A 722 -9.34 32.93 16.42
N GLU A 723 -9.59 31.99 15.52
CA GLU A 723 -10.93 31.45 15.27
C GLU A 723 -11.42 30.56 16.43
N PRO A 724 -12.74 30.55 16.72
CA PRO A 724 -13.28 29.81 17.85
C PRO A 724 -13.17 28.29 17.69
N ASP A 725 -13.04 27.79 16.46
CA ASP A 725 -13.01 26.37 16.14
C ASP A 725 -11.60 25.76 16.37
N PRO A 726 -11.42 24.81 17.31
CA PRO A 726 -10.11 24.22 17.58
C PRO A 726 -9.55 23.42 16.40
N VAL A 727 -10.39 22.86 15.53
CA VAL A 727 -9.94 22.13 14.33
C VAL A 727 -9.22 23.09 13.39
N VAL A 728 -9.75 24.32 13.24
CA VAL A 728 -9.17 25.38 12.43
C VAL A 728 -7.82 25.82 13.01
N ARG A 729 -7.77 26.11 14.31
CA ARG A 729 -6.52 26.56 14.96
C ARG A 729 -5.42 25.51 14.88
N ALA A 730 -5.75 24.24 15.14
CA ALA A 730 -4.80 23.14 15.03
C ALA A 730 -4.29 22.97 13.58
N ALA A 731 -5.17 23.07 12.58
CA ALA A 731 -4.77 22.98 11.17
C ALA A 731 -3.90 24.16 10.73
N ALA A 732 -4.21 25.38 11.21
CA ALA A 732 -3.39 26.54 10.93
C ALA A 732 -1.97 26.41 11.47
N LEU A 733 -1.81 25.92 12.71
CA LEU A 733 -0.48 25.65 13.30
C LEU A 733 0.31 24.62 12.50
N ASP A 734 -0.32 23.50 12.13
CA ASP A 734 0.31 22.43 11.37
C ASP A 734 0.78 22.91 9.98
N VAL A 735 -0.06 23.67 9.27
CA VAL A 735 0.26 24.18 7.94
C VAL A 735 1.31 25.29 8.01
N LEU A 736 1.24 26.22 8.97
CA LEU A 736 2.27 27.24 9.21
C LEU A 736 3.63 26.60 9.50
N ARG A 737 3.65 25.57 10.36
CA ARG A 737 4.83 24.78 10.68
C ARG A 737 5.41 24.14 9.43
N ALA A 738 4.60 23.39 8.71
CA ALA A 738 5.07 22.56 7.62
C ALA A 738 5.57 23.39 6.41
N LEU A 739 4.92 24.53 6.12
CA LEU A 739 5.37 25.48 5.10
C LEU A 739 6.47 26.45 5.57
N ARG A 740 6.95 26.31 6.83
CA ARG A 740 7.94 27.21 7.45
C ARG A 740 7.53 28.69 7.40
N LEU A 741 6.24 28.96 7.60
CA LEU A 741 5.64 30.30 7.56
C LEU A 741 5.48 30.94 8.96
N GLY A 742 5.82 30.24 10.03
CA GLY A 742 5.75 30.74 11.41
C GLY A 742 7.10 30.91 12.10
N ASP A 743 7.07 31.44 13.32
CA ASP A 743 8.22 31.64 14.20
C ASP A 743 7.86 31.26 15.65
N ALA A 744 8.86 31.22 16.54
CA ALA A 744 8.67 30.82 17.93
C ALA A 744 7.63 31.67 18.66
N ALA A 745 7.58 32.98 18.40
CA ALA A 745 6.63 33.89 19.04
C ALA A 745 5.19 33.60 18.60
N LEU A 746 4.98 33.38 17.31
CA LEU A 746 3.68 33.02 16.75
C LEU A 746 3.15 31.71 17.35
N PHE A 747 3.99 30.68 17.41
CA PHE A 747 3.58 29.37 17.91
C PHE A 747 3.39 29.32 19.44
N ALA A 748 4.22 30.05 20.20
CA ALA A 748 4.13 30.09 21.65
C ALA A 748 2.77 30.64 22.15
N GLY A 749 2.11 31.50 21.37
CA GLY A 749 0.77 32.01 21.70
C GLY A 749 -0.30 30.94 21.85
N SER A 750 -0.13 29.78 21.21
CA SER A 750 -1.07 28.65 21.26
C SER A 750 -0.76 27.63 22.35
N LEU A 751 0.33 27.77 23.11
CA LEU A 751 0.66 26.89 24.24
C LEU A 751 -0.34 27.00 25.41
N THR A 752 -1.15 28.05 25.46
CA THR A 752 -2.19 28.26 26.48
C THR A 752 -3.61 28.06 25.94
N ASP A 753 -3.76 27.45 24.77
CA ASP A 753 -5.08 27.18 24.19
C ASP A 753 -5.93 26.29 25.12
N ALA A 754 -7.25 26.50 25.14
CA ALA A 754 -8.15 25.69 25.95
C ALA A 754 -8.19 24.23 25.46
N ASP A 755 -8.00 23.99 24.16
CA ASP A 755 -8.06 22.69 23.53
C ASP A 755 -6.71 21.96 23.56
N ILE A 756 -6.73 20.69 23.96
CA ILE A 756 -5.51 19.86 24.11
C ILE A 756 -4.83 19.63 22.75
N ALA A 757 -5.60 19.40 21.68
CA ALA A 757 -5.05 19.10 20.37
C ALA A 757 -4.33 20.33 19.78
N VAL A 758 -4.86 21.53 20.00
CA VAL A 758 -4.21 22.78 19.57
C VAL A 758 -2.88 22.97 20.29
N ARG A 759 -2.82 22.69 21.60
CA ARG A 759 -1.55 22.76 22.36
C ARG A 759 -0.52 21.74 21.89
N ILE A 760 -0.94 20.53 21.54
CA ILE A 760 -0.05 19.50 20.95
C ILE A 760 0.54 19.99 19.61
N GLU A 761 -0.28 20.58 18.74
CA GLU A 761 0.22 21.14 17.48
C GLU A 761 1.14 22.35 17.70
N ALA A 762 0.90 23.17 18.72
CA ALA A 762 1.79 24.26 19.09
C ALA A 762 3.17 23.74 19.53
N VAL A 763 3.21 22.66 20.32
CA VAL A 763 4.45 21.98 20.71
C VAL A 763 5.21 21.49 19.49
N ARG A 764 4.54 20.81 18.56
CA ARG A 764 5.14 20.35 17.29
C ARG A 764 5.67 21.51 16.44
N ALA A 765 4.93 22.62 16.40
CA ALA A 765 5.34 23.81 15.67
C ALA A 765 6.60 24.46 16.27
N LEU A 766 6.69 24.52 17.59
CA LEU A 766 7.88 25.02 18.30
C LEU A 766 9.12 24.14 18.10
N VAL A 767 8.95 22.82 18.03
CA VAL A 767 10.05 21.90 17.68
C VAL A 767 10.63 22.23 16.30
N SER A 768 9.78 22.59 15.32
CA SER A 768 10.24 22.88 13.95
C SER A 768 11.11 24.14 13.81
N VAL A 769 11.13 25.00 14.83
CA VAL A 769 11.91 26.24 14.90
C VAL A 769 12.91 26.22 16.07
N ASP A 770 13.21 25.03 16.59
CA ASP A 770 14.15 24.79 17.67
C ASP A 770 13.91 25.63 18.95
N ALA A 771 12.64 25.91 19.28
CA ALA A 771 12.24 26.77 20.40
C ALA A 771 12.23 26.01 21.75
N ALA A 772 13.42 25.62 22.23
CA ALA A 772 13.61 24.83 23.45
C ALA A 772 13.12 25.55 24.71
N GLU A 773 13.30 26.88 24.81
CA GLU A 773 12.90 27.66 25.98
C GLU A 773 11.38 27.68 26.18
N GLU A 774 10.62 27.89 25.11
CA GLU A 774 9.16 27.88 25.11
C GLU A 774 8.62 26.51 25.56
N LEU A 775 9.20 25.43 25.02
CA LEU A 775 8.85 24.06 25.37
C LEU A 775 9.17 23.75 26.83
N ALA A 776 10.36 24.11 27.31
CA ALA A 776 10.78 23.93 28.69
C ALA A 776 9.87 24.67 29.67
N ARG A 777 9.43 25.89 29.31
CA ARG A 777 8.51 26.71 30.11
C ARG A 777 7.11 26.08 30.22
N ALA A 778 6.64 25.42 29.17
CA ALA A 778 5.33 24.76 29.15
C ALA A 778 5.34 23.37 29.85
N ALA A 779 6.49 22.70 29.90
CA ALA A 779 6.65 21.32 30.33
C ALA A 779 5.95 20.97 31.66
N THR A 780 6.17 21.74 32.71
CA THR A 780 5.65 21.44 34.05
C THR A 780 4.32 22.12 34.37
N ALA A 781 3.82 22.99 33.48
CA ALA A 781 2.67 23.84 33.75
C ALA A 781 1.37 23.34 33.07
N ASP A 782 1.46 22.48 32.06
CA ASP A 782 0.27 22.03 31.32
C ASP A 782 -0.59 21.07 32.17
N PRO A 783 -1.91 21.31 32.29
CA PRO A 783 -2.79 20.41 33.04
C PRO A 783 -2.98 19.03 32.38
N SER A 784 -2.80 18.93 31.05
CA SER A 784 -2.99 17.67 30.31
C SER A 784 -1.75 16.81 30.34
N ARG A 785 -1.90 15.54 30.75
CA ARG A 785 -0.82 14.55 30.67
C ARG A 785 -0.29 14.36 29.24
N GLU A 786 -1.17 14.47 28.23
CA GLU A 786 -0.83 14.19 26.82
C GLU A 786 0.11 15.26 26.28
N VAL A 787 -0.15 16.52 26.63
CA VAL A 787 0.72 17.64 26.26
C VAL A 787 2.07 17.49 26.96
N ARG A 788 2.10 17.15 28.25
CA ARG A 788 3.36 16.94 28.99
C ARG A 788 4.20 15.78 28.43
N VAL A 789 3.57 14.65 28.07
CA VAL A 789 4.24 13.54 27.36
C VAL A 789 4.81 14.03 26.04
N THR A 790 4.04 14.80 25.26
CA THR A 790 4.48 15.33 23.97
C THR A 790 5.67 16.27 24.13
N ILE A 791 5.64 17.16 25.12
CA ILE A 791 6.76 18.06 25.45
C ILE A 791 8.00 17.26 25.86
N ALA A 792 7.85 16.24 26.71
CA ALA A 792 8.96 15.39 27.13
C ALA A 792 9.70 14.78 25.93
N LYS A 793 8.96 14.19 24.99
CA LYS A 793 9.49 13.63 23.74
C LYS A 793 10.13 14.73 22.88
N SER A 794 9.45 15.86 22.72
CA SER A 794 9.88 17.01 21.90
C SER A 794 11.19 17.65 22.38
N LEU A 795 11.42 17.69 23.69
CA LEU A 795 12.66 18.19 24.28
C LEU A 795 13.88 17.34 23.89
N ALA A 796 13.70 16.02 23.72
CA ALA A 796 14.76 15.17 23.18
C ALA A 796 15.07 15.48 21.72
N THR A 797 14.04 15.71 20.90
CA THR A 797 14.18 16.05 19.48
C THR A 797 15.01 17.31 19.26
N VAL A 798 14.65 18.42 19.93
CA VAL A 798 15.35 19.71 19.78
C VAL A 798 16.80 19.62 20.26
N ALA A 799 17.07 18.85 21.31
CA ALA A 799 18.43 18.64 21.80
C ALA A 799 19.29 17.78 20.85
N ALA A 800 18.69 16.82 20.15
CA ALA A 800 19.39 15.90 19.25
C ALA A 800 19.77 16.55 17.91
N GLY A 801 18.92 17.43 17.36
CA GLY A 801 19.20 18.18 16.12
C GLY A 801 20.48 19.03 16.18
N ARG A 802 20.84 19.50 17.38
CA ARG A 802 21.97 20.40 17.61
C ARG A 802 23.32 19.70 17.82
N LEU A 803 23.32 18.38 18.05
CA LEU A 803 24.54 17.57 18.16
C LEU A 803 25.14 17.19 16.79
N ASN A 804 24.38 17.39 15.69
CA ASN A 804 24.78 17.06 14.32
C ASN A 804 25.28 18.27 13.50
N GLU A 805 25.34 19.48 14.06
CA GLU A 805 25.92 20.64 13.36
C GLU A 805 27.45 20.52 13.27
N THR A 806 27.97 20.27 12.06
CA THR A 806 29.40 20.30 11.77
C THR A 806 29.85 21.77 11.69
N PRO A 807 30.93 22.20 12.38
CA PRO A 807 31.41 23.57 12.25
C PRO A 807 31.88 23.83 10.80
N PRO A 808 31.73 25.06 10.28
CA PRO A 808 32.10 25.38 8.91
C PRO A 808 33.58 25.09 8.65
N ALA A 809 33.86 24.46 7.52
CA ALA A 809 35.20 24.13 7.06
C ALA A 809 35.95 25.40 6.62
N ASP A 810 36.55 26.13 7.58
CA ASP A 810 37.58 27.15 7.32
C ASP A 810 38.32 27.57 8.61
N ALA A 811 38.71 26.60 9.45
CA ALA A 811 39.64 26.85 10.57
C ALA A 811 41.01 26.23 10.28
N ASP A 812 41.97 27.08 9.91
CA ASP A 812 43.38 26.77 9.63
C ASP A 812 44.07 26.06 10.82
N PRO A 813 44.64 24.84 10.65
CA PRO A 813 45.23 24.07 11.73
C PRO A 813 46.70 24.40 12.02
N SER A 814 47.19 25.62 11.73
CA SER A 814 48.61 25.98 11.84
C SER A 814 48.95 27.08 12.85
N ALA A 815 48.37 27.05 14.07
CA ALA A 815 48.82 27.94 15.14
C ALA A 815 48.75 27.29 16.53
N ALA A 816 49.60 26.30 16.80
CA ALA A 816 49.75 25.73 18.14
C ALA A 816 51.21 25.39 18.50
N LEU A 817 52.14 26.35 18.38
CA LEU A 817 53.46 26.28 19.02
C LEU A 817 54.03 27.69 19.30
N SER A 818 53.86 28.22 20.52
CA SER A 818 54.92 28.90 21.31
C SER A 818 54.39 29.63 22.57
N SER A 819 55.00 29.27 23.71
CA SER A 819 55.35 30.05 24.92
C SER A 819 54.43 31.15 25.51
N GLY A 820 54.15 31.00 26.83
CA GLY A 820 54.64 31.96 27.85
C GLY A 820 53.71 33.05 28.40
N SER A 821 53.25 32.83 29.65
CA SER A 821 52.95 33.81 30.73
C SER A 821 52.12 35.11 30.51
N SER A 822 51.14 35.24 31.41
CA SER A 822 50.62 36.45 32.10
C SER A 822 49.49 37.31 31.48
N SER A 823 48.47 37.51 32.34
CA SER A 823 47.53 38.63 32.52
C SER A 823 46.51 39.03 31.43
N SER A 824 45.24 38.91 31.84
CA SER A 824 44.09 39.81 31.61
C SER A 824 43.87 40.43 30.22
N SER A 825 42.76 40.08 29.57
CA SER A 825 41.54 40.91 29.52
C SER A 825 40.58 40.42 28.42
N SER A 826 39.31 40.28 28.80
CA SER A 826 38.08 40.28 28.00
C SER A 826 38.16 40.57 26.50
N SER A 827 37.62 39.66 25.67
CA SER A 827 36.37 39.86 24.90
C SER A 827 36.24 38.82 23.77
N SER A 828 35.21 37.97 23.84
CA SER A 828 34.41 37.40 22.71
C SER A 828 33.96 35.96 22.99
N SER A 829 32.75 35.79 23.55
CA SER A 829 32.04 34.50 23.58
C SER A 829 30.53 34.77 23.66
N SER A 830 29.89 35.11 22.53
CA SER A 830 28.44 35.31 22.47
C SER A 830 27.69 34.14 21.80
N SER A 831 28.37 33.18 21.17
CA SER A 831 27.74 31.98 20.60
C SER A 831 27.71 30.79 21.56
N ASP A 832 28.75 30.61 22.39
CA ASP A 832 28.89 29.47 23.29
C ASP A 832 27.97 29.56 24.53
N ALA A 833 27.64 30.80 24.95
CA ALA A 833 26.75 31.05 26.09
C ALA A 833 25.26 30.77 25.79
N GLY A 834 24.83 30.87 24.53
CA GLY A 834 23.44 30.59 24.15
C GLY A 834 23.12 29.09 24.18
N VAL A 835 24.05 28.27 23.67
CA VAL A 835 23.92 26.80 23.65
C VAL A 835 23.92 26.22 25.07
N SER A 836 24.75 26.76 25.97
CA SER A 836 24.81 26.29 27.37
C SER A 836 23.54 26.63 28.16
N VAL A 837 22.96 27.81 27.96
CA VAL A 837 21.75 28.26 28.68
C VAL A 837 20.51 27.47 28.26
N GLU A 838 20.40 27.12 26.98
CA GLU A 838 19.28 26.33 26.46
C GLU A 838 19.39 24.83 26.81
N HIS A 839 20.60 24.27 26.85
CA HIS A 839 20.83 22.89 27.32
C HIS A 839 20.43 22.73 28.80
N ASP A 840 20.74 23.75 29.61
CA ASP A 840 20.33 23.82 31.03
C ASP A 840 18.80 23.90 31.18
N ALA A 841 18.10 24.60 30.28
CA ALA A 841 16.64 24.70 30.29
C ALA A 841 15.95 23.36 29.96
N VAL A 842 16.45 22.62 28.97
CA VAL A 842 15.95 21.28 28.60
C VAL A 842 16.11 20.30 29.75
N HIS A 843 17.30 20.24 30.35
CA HIS A 843 17.55 19.37 31.50
C HIS A 843 16.71 19.77 32.72
N ALA A 844 16.57 21.06 33.01
CA ALA A 844 15.71 21.54 34.10
C ALA A 844 14.24 21.14 33.91
N ALA A 845 13.71 21.21 32.69
CA ALA A 845 12.36 20.75 32.38
C ALA A 845 12.22 19.24 32.58
N LEU A 846 13.16 18.43 32.06
CA LEU A 846 13.14 16.97 32.23
C LEU A 846 13.24 16.55 33.70
N VAL A 847 14.02 17.26 34.53
CA VAL A 847 14.09 17.04 35.99
C VAL A 847 12.71 17.18 36.64
N GLY A 848 11.89 18.13 36.20
CA GLY A 848 10.52 18.28 36.67
C GLY A 848 9.62 17.12 36.22
N LEU A 849 9.75 16.70 34.95
CA LEU A 849 8.89 15.67 34.36
C LEU A 849 9.17 14.25 34.86
N VAL A 850 10.41 13.94 35.27
CA VAL A 850 10.71 12.63 35.88
C VAL A 850 10.08 12.45 37.28
N ASP A 851 9.61 13.53 37.91
CA ASP A 851 8.79 13.50 39.15
C ASP A 851 7.28 13.65 38.90
N ASP A 852 6.82 13.65 37.64
CA ASP A 852 5.41 13.86 37.32
C ASP A 852 4.50 12.80 38.00
N PRO A 853 3.31 13.19 38.51
CA PRO A 853 2.38 12.23 39.08
C PRO A 853 1.94 11.14 38.09
N ASP A 854 1.89 11.45 36.79
CA ASP A 854 1.50 10.50 35.75
C ASP A 854 2.68 9.63 35.29
N ALA A 855 2.47 8.30 35.30
CA ALA A 855 3.51 7.34 34.94
C ALA A 855 3.96 7.44 33.47
N LEU A 856 3.07 7.82 32.55
CA LEU A 856 3.43 7.97 31.14
C LEU A 856 4.32 9.20 30.91
N VAL A 857 4.08 10.28 31.66
CA VAL A 857 4.93 11.48 31.61
C VAL A 857 6.33 11.14 32.13
N ARG A 858 6.44 10.43 33.27
CA ARG A 858 7.73 9.97 33.79
C ARG A 858 8.45 9.05 32.80
N ALA A 859 7.73 8.10 32.21
CA ALA A 859 8.28 7.18 31.22
C ALA A 859 8.84 7.93 30.00
N ALA A 860 8.09 8.89 29.45
CA ALA A 860 8.53 9.72 28.33
C ALA A 860 9.76 10.57 28.70
N ALA A 861 9.79 11.14 29.90
CA ALA A 861 10.91 11.93 30.38
C ALA A 861 12.19 11.08 30.54
N TYR A 862 12.09 9.87 31.11
CA TYR A 862 13.23 8.95 31.13
C TYR A 862 13.65 8.50 29.72
N GLY A 863 12.70 8.25 28.82
CA GLY A 863 12.99 8.00 27.41
C GLY A 863 13.81 9.13 26.78
N ALA A 864 13.41 10.39 27.01
CA ALA A 864 14.11 11.58 26.50
C ALA A 864 15.53 11.74 27.07
N LEU A 865 15.78 11.32 28.30
CA LEU A 865 17.13 11.27 28.89
C LEU A 865 18.07 10.29 28.18
N GLY A 866 17.52 9.27 27.51
CA GLY A 866 18.28 8.35 26.66
C GLY A 866 18.90 9.01 25.42
N THR A 867 18.43 10.21 25.06
CA THR A 867 18.90 11.01 23.91
C THR A 867 19.62 12.27 24.37
N THR A 868 19.05 13.01 25.33
CA THR A 868 19.60 14.29 25.85
C THR A 868 20.79 14.11 26.80
N GLY A 869 21.06 12.88 27.23
CA GLY A 869 22.07 12.54 28.23
C GLY A 869 21.47 12.32 29.62
N CYS A 870 22.05 11.41 30.38
CA CYS A 870 21.58 11.05 31.73
C CYS A 870 22.67 11.34 32.77
N PRO A 871 22.79 12.59 33.27
CA PRO A 871 23.80 12.96 34.26
C PRO A 871 23.58 12.23 35.59
N VAL A 872 24.64 12.14 36.41
CA VAL A 872 24.68 11.32 37.64
C VAL A 872 23.42 11.44 38.54
N PRO A 873 22.90 12.64 38.84
CA PRO A 873 21.68 12.75 39.66
C PRO A 873 20.45 12.11 39.01
N LEU A 874 20.30 12.23 37.69
CA LEU A 874 19.20 11.63 36.93
C LEU A 874 19.41 10.14 36.70
N ALA A 875 20.65 9.68 36.55
CA ALA A 875 20.97 8.26 36.49
C ALA A 875 20.60 7.54 37.79
N ALA A 876 20.87 8.15 38.95
CA ALA A 876 20.44 7.61 40.25
C ALA A 876 18.91 7.50 40.37
N ARG A 877 18.19 8.46 39.78
CA ARG A 877 16.72 8.44 39.72
C ARG A 877 16.21 7.36 38.76
N ALA A 878 16.83 7.21 37.60
CA ALA A 878 16.53 6.14 36.65
C ALA A 878 16.75 4.75 37.26
N VAL A 879 17.83 4.55 38.02
CA VAL A 879 18.06 3.31 38.79
C VAL A 879 16.91 3.03 39.76
N THR A 880 16.42 4.06 40.45
CA THR A 880 15.27 3.92 41.37
C THR A 880 13.98 3.60 40.60
N ALA A 881 13.79 4.22 39.44
CA ALA A 881 12.62 4.04 38.58
C ALA A 881 12.54 2.64 37.93
N LEU A 882 13.63 1.87 37.88
CA LEU A 882 13.60 0.45 37.51
C LEU A 882 12.77 -0.42 38.48
N ALA A 883 12.34 0.11 39.62
CA ALA A 883 11.41 -0.55 40.54
C ALA A 883 9.98 0.03 40.51
N ASP A 884 9.68 0.94 39.58
CA ASP A 884 8.35 1.56 39.48
C ASP A 884 7.27 0.51 39.16
N PRO A 885 6.07 0.57 39.79
CA PRO A 885 4.97 -0.33 39.49
C PRO A 885 4.56 -0.30 38.01
N ALA A 886 4.65 0.85 37.34
CA ALA A 886 4.37 0.98 35.92
C ALA A 886 5.56 0.49 35.08
N TRP A 887 5.32 -0.52 34.25
CA TRP A 887 6.36 -1.10 33.40
C TRP A 887 6.90 -0.11 32.37
N GLN A 888 6.08 0.85 31.91
CA GLN A 888 6.49 1.91 30.99
C GLN A 888 7.59 2.78 31.59
N VAL A 889 7.50 3.09 32.89
CA VAL A 889 8.51 3.87 33.61
C VAL A 889 9.80 3.05 33.73
N ARG A 890 9.70 1.74 34.03
CA ARG A 890 10.85 0.84 34.07
C ARG A 890 11.56 0.75 32.72
N ALA A 891 10.80 0.62 31.63
CA ALA A 891 11.33 0.60 30.27
C ALA A 891 12.01 1.92 29.91
N GLY A 892 11.36 3.06 30.17
CA GLY A 892 11.94 4.39 29.97
C GLY A 892 13.23 4.59 30.78
N ALA A 893 13.25 4.15 32.03
CA ALA A 893 14.43 4.22 32.89
C ALA A 893 15.59 3.34 32.37
N ALA A 894 15.31 2.15 31.85
CA ALA A 894 16.31 1.32 31.18
C ALA A 894 16.89 2.05 29.95
N THR A 895 16.06 2.72 29.15
CA THR A 895 16.49 3.56 28.02
C THR A 895 17.38 4.73 28.48
N ALA A 896 17.03 5.44 29.55
CA ALA A 896 17.84 6.52 30.11
C ALA A 896 19.26 6.04 30.49
N LEU A 897 19.36 4.85 31.08
CA LEU A 897 20.62 4.25 31.51
C LEU A 897 21.51 3.79 30.34
N SER A 898 20.98 3.74 29.12
CA SER A 898 21.77 3.42 27.92
C SER A 898 22.88 4.44 27.64
N VAL A 899 22.75 5.68 28.15
CA VAL A 899 23.74 6.75 28.01
C VAL A 899 24.36 7.16 29.36
N ALA A 900 24.04 6.45 30.45
CA ALA A 900 24.66 6.65 31.75
C ALA A 900 26.03 5.96 31.86
N HIS A 901 26.82 6.34 32.87
CA HIS A 901 28.14 5.75 33.09
C HIS A 901 28.04 4.21 33.29
N PRO A 902 28.90 3.40 32.64
CA PRO A 902 28.81 1.93 32.69
C PRO A 902 28.76 1.34 34.10
N ASP A 903 29.52 1.91 35.05
CA ASP A 903 29.56 1.46 36.44
C ASP A 903 28.20 1.55 37.15
N THR A 904 27.37 2.52 36.76
CA THR A 904 26.00 2.66 37.26
C THR A 904 25.01 1.83 36.46
N ALA A 905 25.16 1.82 35.12
CA ALA A 905 24.17 1.23 34.21
C ALA A 905 24.24 -0.30 34.13
N LEU A 906 25.43 -0.89 33.98
CA LEU A 906 25.57 -2.31 33.65
C LEU A 906 25.01 -3.26 34.72
N PRO A 907 25.28 -3.09 36.03
CA PRO A 907 24.79 -4.03 37.05
C PRO A 907 23.26 -4.05 37.13
N VAL A 908 22.62 -2.90 36.94
CA VAL A 908 21.17 -2.78 37.04
C VAL A 908 20.48 -3.24 35.75
N LEU A 909 21.02 -2.91 34.57
CA LEU A 909 20.46 -3.34 33.28
C LEU A 909 20.52 -4.88 33.12
N ALA A 910 21.61 -5.51 33.57
CA ALA A 910 21.72 -6.96 33.59
C ALA A 910 20.64 -7.61 34.47
N LYS A 911 20.30 -6.99 35.61
CA LYS A 911 19.19 -7.45 36.46
C LYS A 911 17.82 -7.21 35.82
N THR A 912 17.65 -6.13 35.07
CA THR A 912 16.41 -5.80 34.35
C THR A 912 16.06 -6.82 33.25
N LEU A 913 17.02 -7.61 32.78
CA LEU A 913 16.74 -8.75 31.89
C LEU A 913 15.87 -9.85 32.52
N ALA A 914 15.61 -9.79 33.84
CA ALA A 914 14.68 -10.69 34.52
C ALA A 914 13.30 -10.05 34.79
N ASP A 915 12.99 -8.88 34.23
CA ASP A 915 11.70 -8.22 34.44
C ASP A 915 10.53 -9.09 33.94
N PRO A 916 9.39 -9.16 34.66
CA PRO A 916 8.23 -9.92 34.21
C PRO A 916 7.65 -9.42 32.88
N ASN A 917 7.82 -8.13 32.55
CA ASN A 917 7.32 -7.53 31.32
C ASN A 917 8.38 -7.60 30.20
N ALA A 918 7.98 -8.09 29.02
CA ALA A 918 8.89 -8.30 27.90
C ALA A 918 9.45 -7.00 27.31
N ASP A 919 8.68 -5.91 27.27
CA ASP A 919 9.13 -4.61 26.75
C ASP A 919 10.23 -4.00 27.63
N VAL A 920 10.16 -4.21 28.94
CA VAL A 920 11.22 -3.80 29.87
C VAL A 920 12.50 -4.58 29.62
N ARG A 921 12.40 -5.90 29.39
CA ARG A 921 13.55 -6.75 29.03
C ARG A 921 14.15 -6.33 27.69
N LYS A 922 13.31 -6.04 26.69
CA LYS A 922 13.72 -5.53 25.37
C LYS A 922 14.46 -4.19 25.50
N ALA A 923 13.94 -3.24 26.28
CA ALA A 923 14.60 -1.97 26.54
C ALA A 923 15.97 -2.16 27.22
N ALA A 924 16.09 -3.12 28.14
CA ALA A 924 17.37 -3.46 28.76
C ALA A 924 18.38 -4.06 27.77
N VAL A 925 17.95 -4.94 26.85
CA VAL A 925 18.79 -5.48 25.77
C VAL A 925 19.31 -4.35 24.86
N LEU A 926 18.42 -3.45 24.44
CA LEU A 926 18.79 -2.30 23.60
C LEU A 926 19.79 -1.37 24.33
N ALA A 927 19.55 -1.12 25.63
CA ALA A 927 20.45 -0.31 26.44
C ALA A 927 21.83 -0.95 26.60
N LEU A 928 21.89 -2.27 26.87
CA LEU A 928 23.15 -3.03 26.97
C LEU A 928 23.92 -3.05 25.65
N THR A 929 23.23 -3.02 24.52
CA THR A 929 23.85 -2.99 23.18
C THR A 929 24.71 -1.74 23.00
N ARG A 930 24.30 -0.58 23.54
CA ARG A 930 25.12 0.65 23.53
C ARG A 930 26.41 0.52 24.36
N HIS A 931 26.44 -0.41 25.31
CA HIS A 931 27.61 -0.71 26.16
C HIS A 931 28.39 -1.96 25.72
N ARG A 932 28.17 -2.47 24.50
CA ARG A 932 28.74 -3.76 24.00
C ARG A 932 30.27 -3.86 24.03
N SER A 933 30.98 -2.74 24.13
CA SER A 933 32.44 -2.73 24.33
C SER A 933 32.85 -3.32 25.68
N SER A 934 31.96 -3.34 26.67
CA SER A 934 32.15 -3.98 27.96
C SER A 934 31.89 -5.49 27.90
N GLU A 935 32.78 -6.28 28.48
CA GLU A 935 32.60 -7.73 28.61
C GLU A 935 31.37 -8.08 29.46
N ALA A 936 31.10 -7.29 30.52
CA ALA A 936 29.92 -7.48 31.36
C ALA A 936 28.60 -7.27 30.59
N ALA A 937 28.58 -6.33 29.63
CA ALA A 937 27.40 -6.11 28.77
C ALA A 937 27.17 -7.30 27.83
N ARG A 938 28.23 -7.80 27.17
CA ARG A 938 28.14 -9.00 26.30
C ARG A 938 27.71 -10.23 27.07
N ALA A 939 28.24 -10.44 28.28
CA ALA A 939 27.82 -11.55 29.14
C ALA A 939 26.33 -11.46 29.52
N ALA A 940 25.83 -10.26 29.84
CA ALA A 940 24.40 -10.06 30.12
C ALA A 940 23.54 -10.32 28.87
N LEU A 941 23.92 -9.79 27.70
CA LEU A 941 23.21 -10.02 26.43
C LEU A 941 23.10 -11.51 26.08
N ALA A 942 24.14 -12.30 26.33
CA ALA A 942 24.12 -13.75 26.10
C ALA A 942 23.06 -14.49 26.93
N THR A 943 22.65 -13.96 28.08
CA THR A 943 21.56 -14.58 28.86
C THR A 943 20.17 -14.35 28.25
N ALA A 944 20.02 -13.30 27.43
CA ALA A 944 18.75 -12.93 26.80
C ALA A 944 18.52 -13.64 25.46
N THR A 945 19.50 -14.34 24.89
CA THR A 945 19.32 -15.11 23.64
C THR A 945 18.40 -16.32 23.81
N THR A 946 18.11 -16.72 25.06
CA THR A 946 17.18 -17.80 25.40
C THR A 946 15.92 -17.31 26.12
N ASP A 947 15.61 -16.00 26.05
CA ASP A 947 14.40 -15.42 26.65
C ASP A 947 13.12 -16.10 26.14
N SER A 948 12.05 -16.14 26.94
CA SER A 948 10.75 -16.66 26.51
C SER A 948 10.13 -15.83 25.38
N ASP A 949 10.43 -14.54 25.33
CA ASP A 949 9.93 -13.60 24.32
C ASP A 949 10.82 -13.58 23.07
N ALA A 950 10.19 -13.64 21.89
CA ALA A 950 10.90 -13.77 20.62
C ALA A 950 11.69 -12.51 20.24
N ASP A 951 11.15 -11.33 20.50
CA ASP A 951 11.81 -10.06 20.21
C ASP A 951 13.07 -9.92 21.07
N VAL A 952 12.96 -10.19 22.38
CA VAL A 952 14.10 -10.13 23.30
C VAL A 952 15.24 -11.03 22.84
N ARG A 953 14.93 -12.27 22.41
CA ARG A 953 15.92 -13.19 21.83
C ARG A 953 16.56 -12.64 20.56
N ALA A 954 15.75 -12.11 19.64
CA ALA A 954 16.22 -11.60 18.36
C ALA A 954 17.18 -10.41 18.54
N TYR A 955 16.80 -9.42 19.36
CA TYR A 955 17.66 -8.26 19.64
C TYR A 955 18.94 -8.66 20.38
N ALA A 956 18.86 -9.59 21.33
CA ALA A 956 20.03 -10.06 22.06
C ALA A 956 21.02 -10.81 21.16
N THR A 957 20.50 -11.66 20.26
CA THR A 957 21.32 -12.42 19.30
C THR A 957 22.01 -11.50 18.30
N ARG A 958 21.35 -10.43 17.86
CA ARG A 958 21.93 -9.42 16.96
C ARG A 958 23.01 -8.57 17.61
N ALA A 959 22.92 -8.34 18.92
CA ALA A 959 23.85 -7.48 19.65
C ALA A 959 25.21 -8.14 19.93
N LEU A 960 25.26 -9.48 19.86
CA LEU A 960 26.45 -10.33 20.03
C LEU A 960 27.08 -10.64 18.67
#